data_AF-K3Y4V1-F1
#
_entry.id   AF-K3Y4V1-F1
#
_cell.length_a   1.000
_cell.length_b   1.000
_cell.length_c   1.000
_cell.angle_alpha   90.00
_cell.angle_beta   90.00
_cell.angle_gamma   90.00
#
_symmetry.space_group_name_H-M   'P 1'
#
loop_
_entity.id
_entity.type
_entity.pdbx_description
1 polymer ?
#
loop_
_entity_poly.entity_id
_entity_poly.type
_entity_poly.pdbx_seq_one_letter_code
_entity_poly.pdbx_strand_id
1 'polypeptide(L)'
;MAMAGTAPGPAPALLRRCPCSAPPWTPSPFRPRRRGRSMVSPFTGGRRQEYSQSSGVGIQDNRALKFGVCVNFNVQSSGAQEWAAESKRLSSIRTSNSTYSGSSHLGPAIIHHEHLEDFKSSNQSSPHSVRQRMAPNSLANRHASVEPAKRHMINRAAAAVSALASVVKDDTKPIKRPNESEVEAHWPNGSKFHASLPKISEVETSLPFDDKATDGNAEDENECSPKETVQPPPARAPLSQESKDARKALGTIYEKVLVVDDVKSARSVVQLLTTKYRNFFHACDTEVANIDVKQETPVGHGKVTCFSIYSGTSGAEADFGNGKTCIWVDVLDGGQDVLMEFAPFFEDSSIRKIWHNYSFDSHVIENYGIKVSGFHADTMHLARLWDSSRRLDGGYSLEGLTNDHRVMGVVPKELQKIGKRSMKTIFGRKKIKKDGSEGKITAIEPVEILQREDRELWICYSSLDSMSTLRLYESLKSKLERKPWTFDGVPRGSMYDFYEEYWRPFGAVLVKMETAGMLVDRAYLSKIEKVAVAQRKLAADKFRKWASKYCPDAKYMNVNSDTQIRQLFFGGIENRCKPGEFLPTSKAIKVPNDETAVAEGKKVPKYRTIELFSIVEDLKTDIFTASGWPSVSGDALRNLAGKVPSDLVYTTDDVNDDECGSDSEISDCDLEDTSSYGTAYEAFGGGKKGKEACHAIAALCEICSIDSLISNFILPLQGNHISCKEGRIHCSLNINTETGRLSARTPNLQNQPALEKDRYKIRQAFVAAPGNTLIVADYGQLELRILAHLADCKSMLDAFKAGGDFHSRTAMNMYQHIREAVEEERVILEWHPQPGQEKPPVPLLKDAFGAERRKAKMLNFSIAYGKTAHGLARDWKVSVKEAKDTLKLWYSDRKEVLAWQMKQKELAQEKCEVYTLLGRSRRFPNMAYATSGQRGHIERAAINAPVQGSAADVAMCAMLEIDRNTHLKELGWTLLLQVHDEVILEGPSESAELAKSIVVECMSKPFYGTNILNVDLAVDAKCAQNWYAAK
;
A
#
# COMPACT_ATOMS: atom_id res chain seq x y z
N MET A 1 64.01 23.44 -29.60
CA MET A 1 63.95 24.90 -29.32
C MET A 1 62.81 25.11 -28.33
N ALA A 2 62.92 25.92 -27.26
CA ALA A 2 64.10 26.34 -26.51
C ALA A 2 63.66 26.77 -25.09
N MET A 3 64.46 26.39 -24.09
CA MET A 3 64.95 27.16 -22.92
C MET A 3 64.21 28.45 -22.46
N ALA A 4 64.11 28.78 -21.16
CA ALA A 4 64.42 28.08 -19.90
C ALA A 4 63.93 28.93 -18.69
N GLY A 5 63.95 28.36 -17.47
CA GLY A 5 64.49 28.97 -16.23
C GLY A 5 63.74 30.14 -15.55
N THR A 6 63.86 30.40 -14.25
CA THR A 6 64.57 29.74 -13.11
C THR A 6 63.94 30.20 -11.77
N ALA A 7 64.11 29.43 -10.68
CA ALA A 7 63.69 29.79 -9.30
C ALA A 7 64.85 30.41 -8.47
N PRO A 8 64.56 31.05 -7.30
CA PRO A 8 64.69 30.41 -5.97
C PRO A 8 63.51 30.76 -5.01
N GLY A 9 63.33 30.28 -3.76
CA GLY A 9 64.15 29.53 -2.78
C GLY A 9 64.78 30.44 -1.69
N PRO A 10 64.95 30.08 -0.37
CA PRO A 10 64.62 28.86 0.42
C PRO A 10 63.52 29.11 1.53
N ALA A 11 62.86 28.13 2.21
CA ALA A 11 63.26 27.11 3.21
C ALA A 11 63.70 27.67 4.61
N PRO A 12 63.58 26.96 5.77
CA PRO A 12 63.68 25.49 5.96
C PRO A 12 62.77 24.81 7.04
N ALA A 13 63.04 23.51 7.31
CA ALA A 13 62.81 22.74 8.57
C ALA A 13 61.34 22.34 8.94
N LEU A 14 60.90 21.09 9.21
CA LEU A 14 61.44 19.70 9.45
C LEU A 14 60.28 18.65 9.16
N LEU A 15 60.34 17.29 9.16
CA LEU A 15 61.39 16.28 9.43
C LEU A 15 61.32 14.91 8.65
N ARG A 16 60.60 13.87 9.14
CA ARG A 16 60.74 12.38 8.87
C ARG A 16 59.54 11.58 9.47
N ARG A 17 59.15 10.34 9.09
CA ARG A 17 59.43 9.42 7.95
C ARG A 17 58.47 8.19 7.90
N CYS A 18 58.15 7.68 6.69
CA CYS A 18 57.84 6.27 6.32
C CYS A 18 56.52 5.60 6.85
N PRO A 19 56.09 4.41 6.35
CA PRO A 19 55.53 4.17 5.00
C PRO A 19 54.25 3.26 4.99
N CYS A 20 53.87 2.71 3.81
CA CYS A 20 52.78 1.71 3.56
C CYS A 20 51.33 2.28 3.56
N SER A 21 50.30 1.67 2.93
CA SER A 21 50.19 0.66 1.84
C SER A 21 48.75 0.65 1.28
N ALA A 22 48.52 0.21 0.03
CA ALA A 22 47.20 0.22 -0.62
C ALA A 22 46.44 -1.13 -0.58
N PRO A 23 45.09 -1.12 -0.65
CA PRO A 23 44.27 -2.26 -1.07
C PRO A 23 43.49 -2.01 -2.40
N PRO A 24 43.00 -3.05 -3.11
CA PRO A 24 42.61 -2.96 -4.53
C PRO A 24 41.17 -3.45 -4.87
N TRP A 25 40.90 -3.59 -6.18
CA TRP A 25 39.81 -4.32 -6.88
C TRP A 25 38.62 -3.52 -7.46
N THR A 26 38.80 -3.08 -8.71
CA THR A 26 37.73 -2.81 -9.67
C THR A 26 37.56 -4.00 -10.65
N PRO A 27 36.33 -4.40 -11.02
CA PRO A 27 36.10 -5.32 -12.13
C PRO A 27 35.79 -4.55 -13.43
N SER A 28 36.55 -4.81 -14.50
CA SER A 28 36.30 -4.27 -15.85
C SER A 28 36.03 -5.41 -16.84
N PRO A 29 35.04 -5.30 -17.76
CA PRO A 29 34.62 -6.41 -18.62
C PRO A 29 35.58 -6.65 -19.79
N PHE A 30 35.77 -7.93 -20.18
CA PHE A 30 36.60 -8.28 -21.35
C PHE A 30 36.02 -9.39 -22.25
N ARG A 31 36.58 -9.43 -23.47
CA ARG A 31 36.05 -10.08 -24.68
C ARG A 31 36.22 -11.61 -24.72
N PRO A 32 35.40 -12.33 -25.52
CA PRO A 32 35.47 -13.79 -25.65
C PRO A 32 36.65 -14.30 -26.49
N ARG A 33 37.09 -15.53 -26.22
CA ARG A 33 37.95 -16.35 -27.10
C ARG A 33 37.41 -17.77 -27.26
N ARG A 34 37.76 -18.41 -28.39
CA ARG A 34 37.31 -19.75 -28.82
C ARG A 34 38.40 -20.82 -28.64
N ARG A 35 37.95 -22.09 -28.69
CA ARG A 35 38.69 -23.38 -28.70
C ARG A 35 39.06 -23.92 -27.31
N GLY A 36 38.90 -25.21 -27.00
CA GLY A 36 38.11 -26.26 -27.70
C GLY A 36 38.67 -27.70 -27.60
N ARG A 37 37.76 -28.70 -27.67
CA ARG A 37 37.98 -30.15 -27.48
C ARG A 37 38.31 -30.53 -26.01
N SER A 38 38.10 -31.77 -25.54
CA SER A 38 37.86 -33.05 -26.25
C SER A 38 36.98 -34.05 -25.48
N MET A 39 36.23 -34.90 -26.23
CA MET A 39 35.79 -36.28 -25.88
C MET A 39 34.78 -36.42 -24.70
N VAL A 40 33.87 -37.41 -24.67
CA VAL A 40 33.40 -38.37 -25.71
C VAL A 40 31.90 -38.67 -25.47
N SER A 41 31.21 -39.29 -26.42
CA SER A 41 29.85 -39.81 -26.28
C SER A 41 29.71 -41.10 -27.07
N PRO A 42 28.72 -41.95 -26.73
CA PRO A 42 27.76 -42.34 -27.75
C PRO A 42 26.30 -42.55 -27.25
N PHE A 43 25.38 -42.54 -28.23
CA PHE A 43 24.05 -43.14 -28.15
C PHE A 43 24.18 -44.64 -28.52
N THR A 44 23.30 -45.56 -28.11
CA THR A 44 22.03 -45.96 -28.79
C THR A 44 21.52 -47.26 -28.12
N GLY A 45 20.28 -47.75 -28.28
CA GLY A 45 19.09 -47.21 -28.96
C GLY A 45 18.13 -48.29 -29.50
N GLY A 46 16.88 -48.34 -29.00
CA GLY A 46 15.82 -49.25 -29.48
C GLY A 46 15.77 -50.63 -28.77
N ARG A 47 14.71 -51.45 -28.93
CA ARG A 47 13.49 -51.31 -29.77
C ARG A 47 12.35 -52.22 -29.25
N ARG A 48 11.10 -51.80 -29.49
CA ARG A 48 9.84 -52.59 -29.68
C ARG A 48 9.50 -53.78 -28.77
N GLN A 49 8.31 -53.72 -28.18
CA GLN A 49 7.06 -54.35 -28.68
C GLN A 49 5.90 -53.33 -28.41
N GLU A 50 4.82 -53.14 -29.19
CA GLU A 50 3.84 -54.04 -29.84
C GLU A 50 2.93 -54.74 -28.80
N TYR A 51 1.57 -54.72 -28.82
CA TYR A 51 0.55 -54.28 -29.80
C TYR A 51 -0.70 -53.61 -29.12
N SER A 52 -1.24 -52.56 -29.76
CA SER A 52 -2.67 -52.21 -30.06
C SER A 52 -3.90 -52.43 -29.14
N GLN A 53 -4.86 -51.47 -29.26
CA GLN A 53 -6.35 -51.65 -29.35
C GLN A 53 -7.12 -52.24 -28.14
N SER A 54 -8.42 -51.96 -27.89
CA SER A 54 -9.39 -50.94 -28.39
C SER A 54 -10.63 -50.88 -27.48
N SER A 55 -11.49 -49.85 -27.62
CA SER A 55 -12.90 -49.75 -27.14
C SER A 55 -13.19 -49.83 -25.61
N GLY A 56 -14.29 -49.27 -25.08
CA GLY A 56 -15.27 -48.34 -25.67
C GLY A 56 -16.56 -48.18 -24.83
N VAL A 57 -17.22 -47.01 -24.98
CA VAL A 57 -18.60 -46.68 -24.53
C VAL A 57 -18.87 -46.57 -23.01
N GLY A 58 -19.61 -45.53 -22.59
CA GLY A 58 -20.10 -45.36 -21.22
C GLY A 58 -20.56 -43.93 -20.89
N ILE A 59 -21.73 -43.51 -21.38
CA ILE A 59 -22.33 -42.20 -21.05
C ILE A 59 -23.35 -42.39 -19.91
N GLN A 60 -23.27 -41.56 -18.87
CA GLN A 60 -24.40 -41.25 -17.99
C GLN A 60 -24.26 -39.85 -17.36
N ASP A 61 -25.35 -39.07 -17.41
CA ASP A 61 -25.44 -37.73 -16.81
C ASP A 61 -25.59 -37.77 -15.29
N ASN A 62 -25.05 -36.74 -14.60
CA ASN A 62 -25.81 -36.05 -13.55
C ASN A 62 -25.21 -34.70 -13.09
N ARG A 63 -26.07 -33.68 -13.05
CA ARG A 63 -26.11 -32.52 -12.10
C ARG A 63 -24.81 -31.73 -11.85
N ALA A 64 -24.67 -30.61 -12.56
CA ALA A 64 -23.65 -29.59 -12.29
C ALA A 64 -23.97 -28.72 -11.05
N LEU A 65 -23.09 -28.75 -10.04
CA LEU A 65 -23.14 -27.87 -8.86
C LEU A 65 -22.67 -26.43 -9.20
N LYS A 66 -23.61 -25.52 -9.44
CA LYS A 66 -23.35 -24.09 -9.74
C LYS A 66 -22.94 -23.28 -8.51
N PHE A 67 -21.66 -23.29 -8.14
CA PHE A 67 -21.08 -22.32 -7.20
C PHE A 67 -20.74 -21.00 -7.91
N GLY A 68 -21.36 -19.90 -7.48
CA GLY A 68 -21.13 -18.56 -8.04
C GLY A 68 -20.36 -17.66 -7.06
N VAL A 69 -19.18 -17.19 -7.47
CA VAL A 69 -18.44 -16.11 -6.80
C VAL A 69 -17.92 -15.15 -7.88
N CYS A 70 -18.35 -13.90 -7.82
CA CYS A 70 -18.02 -12.83 -8.76
C CYS A 70 -17.59 -11.59 -7.96
N VAL A 71 -16.49 -10.95 -8.33
CA VAL A 71 -15.83 -9.94 -7.50
C VAL A 71 -15.54 -8.67 -8.32
N ASN A 72 -15.64 -7.53 -7.63
CA ASN A 72 -15.51 -6.16 -8.12
C ASN A 72 -14.24 -5.89 -8.93
N PHE A 73 -14.35 -5.01 -9.93
CA PHE A 73 -13.21 -4.50 -10.72
C PHE A 73 -12.41 -3.42 -9.98
N ASN A 74 -11.44 -3.87 -9.18
CA ASN A 74 -10.23 -3.10 -8.85
C ASN A 74 -9.01 -3.98 -9.18
N VAL A 75 -8.06 -3.43 -9.95
CA VAL A 75 -7.00 -4.22 -10.63
C VAL A 75 -5.96 -4.81 -9.65
N GLN A 76 -5.89 -4.34 -8.40
CA GLN A 76 -5.01 -4.89 -7.35
C GLN A 76 -5.68 -5.21 -6.00
N SER A 77 -6.96 -4.86 -5.74
CA SER A 77 -7.53 -4.98 -4.38
C SER A 77 -8.41 -6.21 -4.11
N SER A 78 -8.86 -6.94 -5.14
CA SER A 78 -9.83 -8.04 -5.00
C SER A 78 -9.30 -9.24 -4.19
N GLY A 79 -8.09 -9.71 -4.50
CA GLY A 79 -7.50 -10.87 -3.82
C GLY A 79 -7.28 -10.67 -2.32
N ALA A 80 -7.07 -9.43 -1.86
CA ALA A 80 -6.91 -9.11 -0.45
C ALA A 80 -8.23 -9.20 0.34
N GLN A 81 -9.36 -8.85 -0.29
CA GLN A 81 -10.69 -8.98 0.30
C GLN A 81 -11.24 -10.41 0.20
N GLU A 82 -11.02 -11.12 -0.91
CA GLU A 82 -11.34 -12.56 -1.01
C GLU A 82 -10.65 -13.34 0.11
N TRP A 83 -9.35 -13.10 0.34
CA TRP A 83 -8.59 -13.76 1.41
C TRP A 83 -9.21 -13.53 2.80
N ALA A 84 -9.71 -12.31 3.08
CA ALA A 84 -10.31 -11.97 4.37
C ALA A 84 -11.67 -12.65 4.60
N ALA A 85 -12.44 -12.89 3.54
CA ALA A 85 -13.71 -13.62 3.60
C ALA A 85 -13.50 -15.14 3.70
N GLU A 86 -12.67 -15.72 2.84
CA GLU A 86 -12.43 -17.16 2.77
C GLU A 86 -11.71 -17.68 4.04
N SER A 87 -10.75 -16.92 4.58
CA SER A 87 -10.04 -17.30 5.82
C SER A 87 -10.98 -17.42 7.03
N LYS A 88 -11.98 -16.53 7.16
CA LYS A 88 -13.00 -16.62 8.22
C LYS A 88 -13.87 -17.86 8.07
N ARG A 89 -14.12 -18.30 6.83
CA ARG A 89 -14.89 -19.52 6.51
C ARG A 89 -14.13 -20.79 6.89
N LEU A 90 -12.81 -20.79 6.74
CA LEU A 90 -11.94 -21.90 7.12
C LEU A 90 -11.78 -22.06 8.65
N SER A 91 -11.77 -20.95 9.41
CA SER A 91 -11.67 -21.04 10.88
C SER A 91 -12.84 -21.80 11.53
N SER A 92 -14.05 -21.71 10.97
CA SER A 92 -15.25 -22.40 11.47
C SER A 92 -15.28 -23.91 11.23
N ILE A 93 -14.40 -24.46 10.38
CA ILE A 93 -14.41 -25.89 10.01
C ILE A 93 -13.35 -26.70 10.79
N ARG A 94 -12.30 -26.03 11.32
CA ARG A 94 -11.25 -26.70 12.12
C ARG A 94 -11.61 -26.95 13.59
N THR A 95 -12.73 -26.41 14.09
CA THR A 95 -13.22 -26.64 15.45
C THR A 95 -14.03 -27.93 15.63
N SER A 96 -14.23 -28.71 14.55
CA SER A 96 -15.00 -29.96 14.56
C SER A 96 -14.22 -31.11 13.92
N ASN A 97 -13.23 -31.64 14.64
CA ASN A 97 -12.85 -33.06 14.66
C ASN A 97 -11.66 -33.27 15.62
N SER A 98 -11.91 -33.91 16.76
CA SER A 98 -10.89 -34.16 17.80
C SER A 98 -11.17 -35.46 18.56
N THR A 99 -10.75 -36.59 18.00
CA THR A 99 -10.36 -37.83 18.71
C THR A 99 -9.78 -38.84 17.72
N TYR A 100 -8.54 -39.29 17.93
CA TYR A 100 -8.18 -40.69 18.23
C TYR A 100 -6.65 -40.83 18.39
N SER A 101 -6.19 -41.90 19.02
CA SER A 101 -4.81 -42.11 19.50
C SER A 101 -4.13 -43.32 18.84
N GLY A 102 -2.79 -43.35 18.76
CA GLY A 102 -2.07 -44.60 18.43
C GLY A 102 -0.62 -44.49 17.90
N SER A 103 0.35 -44.51 18.82
CA SER A 103 1.61 -45.31 18.82
C SER A 103 2.40 -45.66 17.52
N SER A 104 3.74 -45.49 17.58
CA SER A 104 4.83 -46.40 17.08
C SER A 104 4.93 -46.79 15.59
N HIS A 105 6.10 -47.09 14.97
CA HIS A 105 7.55 -46.86 15.20
C HIS A 105 8.33 -47.27 13.90
N LEU A 106 9.65 -46.98 13.83
CA LEU A 106 10.68 -47.58 12.93
C LEU A 106 10.72 -47.20 11.41
N GLY A 107 11.95 -47.25 10.89
CA GLY A 107 12.40 -47.38 9.47
C GLY A 107 13.62 -48.34 9.47
N PRO A 108 14.68 -48.21 8.62
CA PRO A 108 14.92 -47.50 7.35
C PRO A 108 15.65 -48.41 6.28
N ALA A 109 16.32 -47.83 5.23
CA ALA A 109 17.50 -48.31 4.41
C ALA A 109 17.35 -48.18 2.85
N ILE A 110 18.20 -47.44 2.08
CA ILE A 110 19.39 -47.80 1.20
C ILE A 110 19.26 -49.06 0.29
N ILE A 111 19.86 -49.21 -0.91
CA ILE A 111 21.26 -49.03 -1.45
C ILE A 111 21.27 -48.53 -2.97
N HIS A 112 22.43 -48.41 -3.67
CA HIS A 112 22.61 -48.02 -5.11
C HIS A 112 22.90 -49.24 -6.07
N HIS A 113 23.71 -49.32 -7.17
CA HIS A 113 24.84 -48.55 -7.82
C HIS A 113 24.98 -48.91 -9.36
N GLU A 114 25.69 -48.10 -10.19
CA GLU A 114 26.41 -48.39 -11.49
C GLU A 114 25.67 -48.85 -12.80
N HIS A 115 25.90 -48.30 -14.03
CA HIS A 115 27.00 -48.32 -15.07
C HIS A 115 26.92 -49.51 -16.10
N LEU A 116 27.42 -49.53 -17.37
CA LEU A 116 28.51 -48.85 -18.14
C LEU A 116 28.33 -49.00 -19.72
N GLU A 117 28.84 -48.07 -20.58
CA GLU A 117 29.33 -48.15 -22.02
C GLU A 117 28.56 -48.90 -23.19
N ASP A 118 28.69 -48.69 -24.53
CA ASP A 118 29.18 -47.65 -25.51
C ASP A 118 28.36 -47.82 -26.88
N PHE A 119 28.68 -47.67 -28.21
CA PHE A 119 29.79 -47.28 -29.13
C PHE A 119 29.31 -47.02 -30.61
N LYS A 120 29.84 -46.01 -31.37
CA LYS A 120 29.89 -45.85 -32.90
C LYS A 120 28.59 -45.71 -33.76
N SER A 121 28.56 -45.23 -35.04
CA SER A 121 29.34 -44.20 -35.82
C SER A 121 28.77 -43.90 -37.27
N SER A 122 29.09 -42.72 -37.84
CA SER A 122 28.98 -42.30 -39.29
C SER A 122 27.56 -41.98 -39.89
N ASN A 123 27.34 -41.27 -41.03
CA ASN A 123 28.25 -40.66 -42.06
C ASN A 123 27.66 -39.40 -42.82
N GLN A 124 28.43 -38.85 -43.80
CA GLN A 124 28.36 -37.56 -44.56
C GLN A 124 27.12 -37.18 -45.44
N SER A 125 26.95 -35.87 -45.76
CA SER A 125 27.04 -35.29 -47.16
C SER A 125 26.65 -33.78 -47.29
N SER A 126 27.09 -33.10 -48.37
CA SER A 126 26.72 -31.72 -48.83
C SER A 126 27.23 -31.48 -50.28
N PRO A 127 26.75 -30.49 -51.10
CA PRO A 127 27.53 -29.23 -51.29
C PRO A 127 26.80 -27.95 -51.84
N HIS A 128 27.43 -26.77 -51.61
CA HIS A 128 27.55 -25.51 -52.44
C HIS A 128 26.32 -24.82 -53.10
N SER A 129 26.32 -23.52 -53.50
CA SER A 129 27.38 -22.48 -53.65
C SER A 129 26.84 -21.05 -53.30
N VAL A 130 27.57 -20.13 -52.63
CA VAL A 130 28.44 -19.03 -53.19
C VAL A 130 27.64 -18.00 -54.05
N ARG A 131 27.65 -16.65 -53.91
CA ARG A 131 28.66 -15.56 -53.66
C ARG A 131 27.89 -14.31 -53.06
N GLN A 132 28.38 -13.08 -52.75
CA GLN A 132 29.71 -12.41 -52.71
C GLN A 132 29.85 -11.39 -51.51
N ARG A 133 29.75 -10.05 -51.71
CA ARG A 133 30.05 -8.95 -50.73
C ARG A 133 29.51 -7.56 -51.16
N MET A 134 29.21 -6.65 -50.22
CA MET A 134 29.79 -5.27 -50.16
C MET A 134 29.43 -4.48 -48.88
N ALA A 135 30.22 -3.43 -48.59
CA ALA A 135 30.04 -2.33 -47.64
C ALA A 135 30.96 -1.16 -48.13
N PRO A 136 30.75 0.15 -47.81
CA PRO A 136 31.20 0.68 -46.50
C PRO A 136 30.59 2.05 -46.00
N ASN A 137 31.03 2.47 -44.80
CA ASN A 137 31.42 3.83 -44.36
C ASN A 137 30.52 5.10 -44.45
N SER A 138 30.20 5.63 -43.24
CA SER A 138 30.47 6.99 -42.72
C SER A 138 30.11 8.29 -43.47
N LEU A 139 29.63 9.30 -42.71
CA LEU A 139 30.31 10.61 -42.58
C LEU A 139 29.84 11.39 -41.33
N ALA A 140 30.41 12.57 -41.07
CA ALA A 140 30.18 13.40 -39.88
C ALA A 140 30.35 14.92 -40.19
N ASN A 141 30.15 15.76 -39.15
CA ASN A 141 30.51 17.19 -39.00
C ASN A 141 29.46 18.31 -39.26
N ARG A 142 29.18 19.05 -38.16
CA ARG A 142 29.37 20.51 -37.95
C ARG A 142 28.37 21.57 -38.46
N HIS A 143 28.05 22.46 -37.50
CA HIS A 143 27.91 23.93 -37.55
C HIS A 143 27.16 24.61 -38.71
N ALA A 144 26.19 25.48 -38.39
CA ALA A 144 26.42 26.93 -38.24
C ALA A 144 25.08 27.70 -38.13
N SER A 145 25.07 28.83 -37.43
CA SER A 145 23.90 29.72 -37.33
C SER A 145 23.82 30.68 -38.52
N VAL A 146 22.63 30.83 -39.12
CA VAL A 146 22.27 31.99 -39.95
C VAL A 146 20.80 32.34 -39.73
N GLU A 147 20.54 33.57 -39.26
CA GLU A 147 19.27 34.26 -39.42
C GLU A 147 19.49 35.38 -40.45
N PRO A 148 18.51 35.71 -41.32
CA PRO A 148 18.02 37.09 -41.29
C PRO A 148 16.53 37.25 -41.59
N ALA A 149 15.91 38.27 -40.99
CA ALA A 149 14.50 38.63 -41.18
C ALA A 149 14.23 39.56 -42.39
N LYS A 150 12.99 39.52 -42.93
CA LYS A 150 12.20 40.61 -43.59
C LYS A 150 10.99 40.01 -44.38
N ARG A 151 9.87 40.70 -44.68
CA ARG A 151 9.08 41.77 -44.01
C ARG A 151 7.76 41.99 -44.79
N HIS A 152 6.85 42.81 -44.25
CA HIS A 152 5.51 43.23 -44.74
C HIS A 152 4.37 42.27 -44.37
N MET A 153 3.35 42.61 -43.57
CA MET A 153 2.56 43.85 -43.29
C MET A 153 1.50 44.22 -44.33
N ILE A 154 0.24 44.28 -43.90
CA ILE A 154 -0.68 45.44 -44.02
C ILE A 154 -1.88 45.26 -43.04
N ASN A 155 -2.06 46.24 -42.14
CA ASN A 155 -3.29 46.89 -41.61
C ASN A 155 -4.61 46.08 -41.33
N ARG A 156 -5.47 46.44 -40.36
CA ARG A 156 -5.55 47.67 -39.51
C ARG A 156 -6.47 47.50 -38.27
N ALA A 157 -6.12 48.21 -37.18
CA ALA A 157 -6.99 48.96 -36.23
C ALA A 157 -8.12 48.26 -35.42
N ALA A 158 -8.54 48.74 -34.24
CA ALA A 158 -8.00 49.68 -33.21
C ALA A 158 -8.99 49.72 -32.01
N ALA A 159 -8.71 50.27 -30.81
CA ALA A 159 -7.46 50.81 -30.23
C ALA A 159 -7.05 49.95 -28.99
N ALA A 160 -7.08 50.31 -27.70
CA ALA A 160 -7.17 51.58 -26.92
C ALA A 160 -6.74 51.26 -25.45
N VAL A 161 -6.56 52.17 -24.48
CA VAL A 161 -6.03 53.55 -24.31
C VAL A 161 -6.06 53.79 -22.79
N SER A 162 -5.05 54.25 -22.06
CA SER A 162 -3.60 54.41 -22.30
C SER A 162 -2.85 54.37 -20.96
N ALA A 163 -1.54 54.08 -20.98
CA ALA A 163 -0.64 54.17 -19.81
C ALA A 163 0.09 55.52 -19.74
N LEU A 164 0.92 55.75 -18.70
CA LEU A 164 1.95 56.78 -18.74
C LEU A 164 3.19 56.42 -17.89
N ALA A 165 4.36 56.90 -18.30
CA ALA A 165 5.65 56.69 -17.65
C ALA A 165 6.56 57.90 -17.88
N SER A 166 7.60 58.06 -17.05
CA SER A 166 8.69 59.03 -17.28
C SER A 166 10.03 58.46 -16.82
N VAL A 167 11.14 58.99 -17.35
CA VAL A 167 12.49 58.40 -17.23
C VAL A 167 13.49 59.47 -16.84
N VAL A 168 14.35 59.16 -15.88
CA VAL A 168 15.69 59.74 -15.71
C VAL A 168 16.67 58.59 -15.39
N LYS A 169 17.91 58.69 -15.85
CA LYS A 169 19.01 57.75 -15.55
C LYS A 169 19.96 58.37 -14.53
N ASP A 170 20.73 57.54 -13.84
CA ASP A 170 22.19 57.75 -13.79
C ASP A 170 22.96 56.43 -13.59
N ASP A 171 24.29 56.44 -13.77
CA ASP A 171 25.06 55.26 -14.21
C ASP A 171 26.14 54.71 -13.25
N THR A 172 26.41 53.40 -13.37
CA THR A 172 27.63 52.64 -12.94
C THR A 172 27.96 52.36 -11.45
N LYS A 173 28.73 51.25 -11.23
CA LYS A 173 29.23 50.70 -9.94
C LYS A 173 30.77 50.84 -9.87
N PRO A 174 31.45 50.82 -8.68
CA PRO A 174 32.29 49.63 -8.32
C PRO A 174 32.66 49.34 -6.83
N ILE A 175 32.79 48.04 -6.50
CA ILE A 175 33.88 47.33 -5.75
C ILE A 175 34.25 47.61 -4.25
N LYS A 176 33.97 46.60 -3.40
CA LYS A 176 34.70 45.95 -2.24
C LYS A 176 35.77 46.65 -1.32
N ARG A 177 35.58 46.41 0.01
CA ARG A 177 36.56 46.06 1.10
C ARG A 177 37.60 47.12 1.59
N PRO A 178 38.34 46.92 2.71
CA PRO A 178 38.17 46.06 3.93
C PRO A 178 38.47 46.79 5.29
N ASN A 179 38.39 46.11 6.45
CA ASN A 179 39.44 46.04 7.51
C ASN A 179 38.93 45.72 8.94
N GLU A 180 39.87 45.20 9.74
CA GLU A 180 39.80 44.78 11.15
C GLU A 180 41.04 45.39 11.89
N SER A 181 41.25 45.42 13.22
CA SER A 181 40.63 44.90 14.46
C SER A 181 40.78 45.98 15.60
N GLU A 182 40.94 45.85 16.93
CA GLU A 182 41.06 44.79 17.99
C GLU A 182 40.94 45.44 19.42
N VAL A 183 41.07 44.65 20.52
CA VAL A 183 41.51 45.08 21.91
C VAL A 183 40.52 46.00 22.72
N GLU A 184 40.30 45.90 24.06
CA GLU A 184 40.87 45.10 25.18
C GLU A 184 39.81 44.71 26.29
N ALA A 185 40.30 44.20 27.43
CA ALA A 185 39.62 43.45 28.49
C ALA A 185 38.74 44.22 29.51
N HIS A 186 37.87 43.49 30.22
CA HIS A 186 37.90 43.43 31.69
C HIS A 186 37.13 42.22 32.29
N TRP A 187 37.67 41.65 33.38
CA TRP A 187 37.05 40.74 34.37
C TRP A 187 37.39 41.35 35.77
N PRO A 188 36.59 41.16 36.86
CA PRO A 188 36.49 39.87 37.56
C PRO A 188 35.19 39.56 38.36
N ASN A 189 35.17 38.35 38.95
CA ASN A 189 34.56 37.87 40.22
C ASN A 189 33.67 38.82 41.09
N GLY A 190 32.67 38.34 41.85
CA GLY A 190 32.15 36.98 42.02
C GLY A 190 31.60 36.67 43.43
N SER A 191 30.38 36.10 43.51
CA SER A 191 29.70 35.50 44.70
C SER A 191 29.28 36.38 45.90
N LYS A 192 27.98 36.33 46.27
CA LYS A 192 27.48 35.82 47.57
C LYS A 192 25.95 35.86 47.71
N PHE A 193 25.44 35.19 48.75
CA PHE A 193 24.03 34.90 49.05
C PHE A 193 23.19 36.11 49.45
N HIS A 194 21.90 36.08 49.06
CA HIS A 194 20.65 36.13 49.87
C HIS A 194 19.52 36.56 48.91
N ALA A 195 18.24 36.25 49.02
CA ALA A 195 17.35 35.34 49.76
C ALA A 195 15.93 35.95 49.59
N SER A 196 14.86 35.16 49.74
CA SER A 196 13.48 35.65 49.97
C SER A 196 12.77 36.48 48.88
N LEU A 197 11.84 35.83 48.15
CA LEU A 197 10.67 36.47 47.56
C LEU A 197 9.41 36.07 48.35
N PRO A 198 8.69 37.02 48.99
CA PRO A 198 7.41 36.73 49.62
C PRO A 198 6.26 37.67 49.19
N LYS A 199 5.09 37.06 48.88
CA LYS A 199 3.73 37.46 49.35
C LYS A 199 3.16 38.84 48.89
N ILE A 200 1.83 39.09 48.84
CA ILE A 200 0.61 38.26 49.01
C ILE A 200 -0.56 38.84 48.16
N SER A 201 -1.70 38.15 48.13
CA SER A 201 -2.98 38.52 47.51
C SER A 201 -3.79 39.61 48.25
N GLU A 202 -4.77 40.24 47.58
CA GLU A 202 -6.13 40.68 48.05
C GLU A 202 -6.72 41.75 47.07
N VAL A 203 -8.02 42.12 47.03
CA VAL A 203 -9.33 41.40 47.06
C VAL A 203 -10.47 42.43 46.74
N GLU A 204 -11.64 41.98 46.26
CA GLU A 204 -12.92 42.76 46.16
C GLU A 204 -12.93 44.03 45.25
N THR A 205 -14.02 44.77 44.95
CA THR A 205 -15.51 44.79 45.22
C THR A 205 -16.19 45.48 43.97
N SER A 206 -17.50 45.71 43.73
CA SER A 206 -18.84 45.37 44.29
C SER A 206 -20.01 45.84 43.37
N LEU A 207 -21.08 45.04 43.20
CA LEU A 207 -22.53 45.44 43.25
C LEU A 207 -23.12 46.51 42.26
N PRO A 208 -24.44 46.87 42.31
CA PRO A 208 -25.69 46.10 42.58
C PRO A 208 -26.82 46.31 41.52
N PHE A 209 -27.93 45.53 41.58
CA PHE A 209 -29.28 46.01 41.99
C PHE A 209 -30.38 44.92 41.93
N ASP A 210 -31.33 44.98 42.87
CA ASP A 210 -32.50 44.09 43.02
C ASP A 210 -33.79 44.64 42.38
N ASP A 211 -34.82 43.80 42.26
CA ASP A 211 -36.09 44.09 42.97
C ASP A 211 -36.88 42.79 43.34
N LYS A 212 -37.93 42.95 44.16
CA LYS A 212 -38.60 41.92 45.01
C LYS A 212 -39.88 41.32 44.36
N ALA A 213 -40.70 40.43 44.96
CA ALA A 213 -40.90 40.04 46.37
C ALA A 213 -41.69 38.71 46.56
N THR A 214 -41.50 38.03 47.72
CA THR A 214 -42.48 37.35 48.62
C THR A 214 -43.52 36.33 48.09
N ASP A 215 -43.94 35.27 48.81
CA ASP A 215 -43.56 34.74 50.15
C ASP A 215 -44.05 33.28 50.33
N GLY A 216 -43.51 32.54 51.32
CA GLY A 216 -44.06 31.25 51.76
C GLY A 216 -43.16 30.39 52.66
N ASN A 217 -43.26 30.57 53.99
CA ASN A 217 -42.60 29.73 55.02
C ASN A 217 -43.41 28.41 55.27
N ALA A 218 -42.99 27.41 56.07
CA ALA A 218 -41.95 27.38 57.11
C ALA A 218 -41.39 25.97 57.40
N GLU A 219 -40.22 25.94 58.08
CA GLU A 219 -39.75 24.94 59.08
C GLU A 219 -39.59 23.45 58.65
N ASP A 220 -38.67 22.64 59.22
CA ASP A 220 -37.77 22.82 60.37
C ASP A 220 -36.41 22.07 60.17
N GLU A 221 -35.41 22.32 61.02
CA GLU A 221 -34.04 21.75 60.92
C GLU A 221 -33.84 20.42 61.67
N ASN A 222 -32.91 19.57 61.18
CA ASN A 222 -32.04 18.74 62.05
C ASN A 222 -30.82 18.14 61.31
N GLU A 223 -29.73 17.90 62.05
CA GLU A 223 -28.48 17.33 61.52
C GLU A 223 -28.52 15.79 61.42
N CYS A 224 -27.85 15.24 60.39
CA CYS A 224 -27.05 14.02 60.56
C CYS A 224 -26.01 13.88 59.42
N SER A 225 -24.74 13.67 59.77
CA SER A 225 -23.65 13.50 58.80
C SER A 225 -23.43 12.02 58.43
N PRO A 226 -23.50 11.64 57.14
CA PRO A 226 -22.96 10.38 56.66
C PRO A 226 -21.44 10.53 56.48
N LYS A 227 -20.66 9.71 57.18
CA LYS A 227 -19.22 9.56 56.87
C LYS A 227 -19.09 8.98 55.47
N GLU A 228 -18.33 9.61 54.58
CA GLU A 228 -17.93 8.97 53.32
C GLU A 228 -16.97 7.82 53.63
N THR A 229 -17.52 6.61 53.74
CA THR A 229 -16.74 5.38 53.77
C THR A 229 -16.08 5.22 52.40
N VAL A 230 -14.77 5.48 52.33
CA VAL A 230 -13.94 5.17 51.15
C VAL A 230 -14.14 3.70 50.81
N GLN A 231 -14.89 3.41 49.75
CA GLN A 231 -15.10 2.05 49.31
C GLN A 231 -13.77 1.49 48.80
N PRO A 232 -13.37 0.25 49.19
CA PRO A 232 -12.23 -0.41 48.58
C PRO A 232 -12.43 -0.46 47.05
N PRO A 233 -11.36 -0.29 46.24
CA PRO A 233 -11.47 -0.44 44.80
C PRO A 233 -12.05 -1.83 44.47
N PRO A 234 -12.98 -1.93 43.50
CA PRO A 234 -13.74 -3.15 43.27
C PRO A 234 -12.82 -4.35 43.03
N ALA A 235 -13.11 -5.46 43.71
CA ALA A 235 -12.22 -6.60 43.82
C ALA A 235 -11.69 -7.06 42.45
N ARG A 236 -10.37 -6.98 42.27
CA ARG A 236 -9.70 -7.26 40.99
C ARG A 236 -10.00 -8.71 40.58
N ALA A 237 -10.59 -8.90 39.40
CA ALA A 237 -10.98 -10.22 38.89
C ALA A 237 -9.76 -11.18 38.84
N PRO A 238 -9.92 -12.45 39.25
CA PRO A 238 -8.80 -13.37 39.38
C PRO A 238 -8.13 -13.68 38.04
N LEU A 239 -6.80 -13.64 38.01
CA LEU A 239 -6.00 -13.98 36.84
C LEU A 239 -6.11 -15.48 36.50
N SER A 240 -6.11 -15.82 35.21
CA SER A 240 -6.02 -17.20 34.75
C SER A 240 -4.69 -17.84 35.15
N GLN A 241 -4.64 -19.17 35.23
CA GLN A 241 -3.40 -19.87 35.58
C GLN A 241 -2.28 -19.58 34.56
N GLU A 242 -2.60 -19.61 33.26
CA GLU A 242 -1.70 -19.18 32.18
C GLU A 242 -1.13 -17.77 32.41
N SER A 243 -1.95 -16.81 32.85
CA SER A 243 -1.52 -15.44 33.13
C SER A 243 -0.58 -15.37 34.34
N LYS A 244 -0.85 -16.15 35.41
CA LYS A 244 0.04 -16.25 36.58
C LYS A 244 1.39 -16.84 36.20
N ASP A 245 1.40 -17.91 35.41
CA ASP A 245 2.62 -18.60 34.99
C ASP A 245 3.43 -17.73 34.02
N ALA A 246 2.77 -17.01 33.10
CA ALA A 246 3.41 -16.01 32.24
C ALA A 246 4.01 -14.84 33.04
N ARG A 247 3.28 -14.26 34.00
CA ARG A 247 3.79 -13.22 34.91
C ARG A 247 5.01 -13.70 35.70
N LYS A 248 4.95 -14.93 36.25
CA LYS A 248 6.07 -15.53 37.01
C LYS A 248 7.32 -15.74 36.13
N ALA A 249 7.16 -16.20 34.90
CA ALA A 249 8.26 -16.34 33.96
C ALA A 249 8.86 -14.97 33.58
N LEU A 250 8.00 -13.97 33.31
CA LEU A 250 8.41 -12.62 32.94
C LEU A 250 9.22 -11.91 34.04
N GLY A 251 8.80 -12.01 35.30
CA GLY A 251 9.49 -11.37 36.44
C GLY A 251 10.94 -11.82 36.64
N THR A 252 11.35 -12.98 36.10
CA THR A 252 12.75 -13.44 36.17
C THR A 252 13.74 -12.58 35.38
N ILE A 253 13.24 -11.63 34.57
CA ILE A 253 14.06 -10.70 33.79
C ILE A 253 14.54 -9.51 34.64
N TYR A 254 13.81 -9.13 35.70
CA TYR A 254 14.00 -7.85 36.41
C TYR A 254 15.44 -7.62 36.90
N GLU A 255 16.07 -8.65 37.48
CA GLU A 255 17.46 -8.61 37.96
C GLU A 255 18.49 -8.24 36.87
N LYS A 256 18.17 -8.49 35.59
CA LYS A 256 19.03 -8.16 34.44
C LYS A 256 18.82 -6.75 33.88
N VAL A 257 17.87 -5.98 34.42
CA VAL A 257 17.51 -4.65 33.91
C VAL A 257 18.13 -3.56 34.77
N LEU A 258 18.82 -2.61 34.13
CA LEU A 258 19.16 -1.32 34.72
C LEU A 258 18.03 -0.33 34.44
N VAL A 259 17.26 -0.01 35.48
CA VAL A 259 16.34 1.13 35.48
C VAL A 259 17.15 2.41 35.47
N VAL A 260 16.77 3.34 34.60
CA VAL A 260 17.34 4.69 34.46
C VAL A 260 16.19 5.68 34.55
N ASP A 261 16.07 6.36 35.68
CA ASP A 261 15.00 7.32 36.01
C ASP A 261 15.55 8.71 36.36
N ASP A 262 16.86 8.95 36.17
CA ASP A 262 17.52 10.21 36.46
C ASP A 262 18.60 10.61 35.44
N VAL A 263 18.85 11.91 35.30
CA VAL A 263 19.80 12.51 34.35
C VAL A 263 21.25 12.05 34.55
N LYS A 264 21.67 11.74 35.79
CA LYS A 264 23.04 11.28 36.09
C LYS A 264 23.24 9.81 35.71
N SER A 265 22.27 8.93 35.98
CA SER A 265 22.33 7.55 35.47
C SER A 265 22.23 7.51 33.94
N ALA A 266 21.37 8.33 33.33
CA ALA A 266 21.28 8.49 31.88
C ALA A 266 22.63 8.88 31.25
N ARG A 267 23.28 9.96 31.72
CA ARG A 267 24.61 10.37 31.25
C ARG A 267 25.65 9.26 31.36
N SER A 268 25.64 8.54 32.48
CA SER A 268 26.58 7.43 32.73
C SER A 268 26.36 6.27 31.74
N VAL A 269 25.11 5.93 31.44
CA VAL A 269 24.71 4.90 30.48
C VAL A 269 25.01 5.33 29.04
N VAL A 270 24.70 6.56 28.66
CA VAL A 270 24.97 7.11 27.32
C VAL A 270 26.47 7.19 27.07
N GLN A 271 27.28 7.53 28.07
CA GLN A 271 28.75 7.45 27.95
C GLN A 271 29.22 6.02 27.67
N LEU A 272 28.67 4.99 28.34
CA LEU A 272 29.00 3.59 28.07
C LEU A 272 28.56 3.13 26.67
N LEU A 273 27.36 3.52 26.24
CA LEU A 273 26.81 3.20 24.91
C LEU A 273 27.64 3.84 23.78
N THR A 274 27.99 5.12 23.93
CA THR A 274 28.72 5.90 22.89
C THR A 274 30.22 5.61 22.84
N THR A 275 30.80 5.00 23.89
CA THR A 275 32.24 4.66 23.98
C THR A 275 32.48 3.15 24.07
N LYS A 276 32.37 2.54 25.27
CA LYS A 276 32.69 1.12 25.55
C LYS A 276 31.92 0.14 24.66
N TYR A 277 30.64 0.41 24.44
CA TYR A 277 29.73 -0.45 23.68
C TYR A 277 29.42 0.05 22.26
N ARG A 278 30.08 1.11 21.80
CA ARG A 278 29.84 1.77 20.49
C ARG A 278 29.80 0.81 19.29
N ASN A 279 30.60 -0.25 19.34
CA ASN A 279 30.75 -1.23 18.27
C ASN A 279 29.77 -2.42 18.38
N PHE A 280 28.90 -2.46 19.38
CA PHE A 280 27.93 -3.54 19.56
C PHE A 280 26.77 -3.39 18.55
N PHE A 281 25.80 -4.29 18.64
CA PHE A 281 24.45 -4.07 18.12
C PHE A 281 23.54 -3.70 19.29
N HIS A 282 22.74 -2.66 19.12
CA HIS A 282 21.81 -2.18 20.14
C HIS A 282 20.39 -2.44 19.64
N ALA A 283 19.69 -3.40 20.22
CA ALA A 283 18.26 -3.51 20.00
C ALA A 283 17.54 -2.46 20.84
N CYS A 284 16.63 -1.73 20.21
CA CYS A 284 15.88 -0.63 20.81
C CYS A 284 14.38 -0.83 20.58
N ASP A 285 13.57 -0.34 21.51
CA ASP A 285 12.11 -0.53 21.57
C ASP A 285 11.46 0.58 22.42
N THR A 286 10.34 1.14 21.97
CA THR A 286 9.63 2.26 22.65
C THR A 286 8.20 1.91 23.06
N GLU A 287 7.84 2.24 24.30
CA GLU A 287 6.46 2.16 24.79
C GLU A 287 5.82 3.56 24.75
N VAL A 288 4.59 3.65 24.20
CA VAL A 288 3.99 4.92 23.78
C VAL A 288 2.54 5.08 24.25
N ALA A 289 2.27 6.19 24.92
CA ALA A 289 0.96 6.65 25.34
C ALA A 289 0.33 7.65 24.35
N ASN A 290 -0.95 8.02 24.55
CA ASN A 290 -1.65 9.08 23.82
C ASN A 290 -1.64 8.93 22.27
N ILE A 291 -1.87 7.71 21.77
CA ILE A 291 -2.07 7.44 20.34
C ILE A 291 -2.93 6.18 20.10
N ASP A 292 -4.00 6.26 19.29
CA ASP A 292 -4.62 5.07 18.67
C ASP A 292 -3.99 4.83 17.30
N VAL A 293 -2.97 3.97 17.27
CA VAL A 293 -2.19 3.56 16.08
C VAL A 293 -2.99 2.95 14.91
N LYS A 294 -4.33 2.90 15.01
CA LYS A 294 -5.25 2.54 13.91
C LYS A 294 -5.84 3.76 13.19
N GLN A 295 -5.94 4.89 13.88
CA GLN A 295 -6.44 6.17 13.36
C GLN A 295 -5.32 7.19 13.22
N GLU A 296 -4.37 7.20 14.16
CA GLU A 296 -3.33 8.20 14.24
C GLU A 296 -2.00 7.72 13.65
N THR A 297 -1.27 8.68 13.08
CA THR A 297 0.08 8.48 12.55
C THR A 297 1.12 8.87 13.60
N PRO A 298 2.21 8.11 13.80
CA PRO A 298 3.20 8.42 14.85
C PRO A 298 3.96 9.74 14.59
N VAL A 299 3.93 10.25 13.35
CA VAL A 299 4.46 11.58 13.03
C VAL A 299 3.62 12.64 13.74
N GLY A 300 4.22 13.35 14.70
CA GLY A 300 3.57 14.40 15.49
C GLY A 300 2.59 13.92 16.57
N HIS A 301 2.40 12.60 16.76
CA HIS A 301 1.45 12.03 17.74
C HIS A 301 2.10 10.94 18.60
N GLY A 302 1.51 10.71 19.78
CA GLY A 302 2.04 9.78 20.77
C GLY A 302 3.12 10.40 21.67
N LYS A 303 3.23 9.89 22.89
CA LYS A 303 4.23 10.27 23.90
C LYS A 303 4.95 9.03 24.40
N VAL A 304 6.26 8.96 24.25
CA VAL A 304 7.09 7.90 24.84
C VAL A 304 6.96 7.94 26.37
N THR A 305 6.62 6.80 26.99
CA THR A 305 6.56 6.66 28.46
C THR A 305 7.78 5.95 29.01
N CYS A 306 8.36 5.03 28.24
CA CYS A 306 9.66 4.44 28.50
C CYS A 306 10.24 3.85 27.20
N PHE A 307 11.53 3.51 27.22
CA PHE A 307 12.17 2.75 26.16
C PHE A 307 13.19 1.79 26.73
N SER A 308 13.48 0.70 26.01
CA SER A 308 14.50 -0.27 26.42
C SER A 308 15.63 -0.38 25.40
N ILE A 309 16.85 -0.66 25.90
CA ILE A 309 18.03 -0.87 25.07
C ILE A 309 18.76 -2.14 25.54
N TYR A 310 18.77 -3.17 24.69
CA TYR A 310 19.55 -4.39 24.91
C TYR A 310 20.75 -4.41 23.95
N SER A 311 21.96 -4.45 24.51
CA SER A 311 23.20 -4.25 23.75
C SER A 311 24.05 -5.53 23.76
N GLY A 312 24.48 -5.99 22.58
CA GLY A 312 25.27 -7.22 22.49
C GLY A 312 25.88 -7.53 21.13
N THR A 313 26.55 -8.66 21.10
CA THR A 313 27.16 -9.32 19.93
C THR A 313 27.07 -10.83 20.14
N SER A 314 27.23 -11.63 19.07
CA SER A 314 27.06 -13.09 19.09
C SER A 314 28.07 -13.91 19.93
N GLY A 315 28.84 -13.23 20.79
CA GLY A 315 29.70 -13.84 21.82
C GLY A 315 29.87 -12.98 23.09
N ALA A 316 29.19 -11.83 23.22
CA ALA A 316 29.26 -10.96 24.40
C ALA A 316 28.03 -10.06 24.54
N GLU A 317 27.40 -10.06 25.71
CA GLU A 317 26.40 -9.07 26.13
C GLU A 317 27.08 -7.85 26.76
N ALA A 318 26.41 -6.68 26.76
CA ALA A 318 26.86 -5.54 27.55
C ALA A 318 26.59 -5.77 29.05
N ASP A 319 27.40 -5.16 29.91
CA ASP A 319 27.22 -5.14 31.37
C ASP A 319 27.26 -3.68 31.83
N PHE A 320 26.11 -3.18 32.25
CA PHE A 320 25.94 -1.81 32.76
C PHE A 320 26.18 -1.72 34.28
N GLY A 321 26.63 -2.81 34.91
CA GLY A 321 26.94 -2.92 36.32
C GLY A 321 26.16 -4.06 36.97
N ASN A 322 26.83 -4.81 37.85
CA ASN A 322 26.25 -5.92 38.61
C ASN A 322 25.58 -7.01 37.76
N GLY A 323 25.98 -7.19 36.50
CA GLY A 323 25.41 -8.19 35.60
C GLY A 323 24.09 -7.77 34.92
N LYS A 324 23.75 -6.48 34.95
CA LYS A 324 22.59 -5.91 34.24
C LYS A 324 22.93 -5.75 32.76
N THR A 325 22.23 -6.49 31.90
CA THR A 325 22.53 -6.55 30.45
C THR A 325 21.51 -5.82 29.56
N CYS A 326 20.36 -5.42 30.11
CA CYS A 326 19.39 -4.54 29.46
C CYS A 326 19.26 -3.21 30.21
N ILE A 327 19.03 -2.11 29.50
CA ILE A 327 18.62 -0.82 30.05
C ILE A 327 17.11 -0.67 29.85
N TRP A 328 16.43 -0.08 30.83
CA TRP A 328 15.06 0.44 30.70
C TRP A 328 15.02 1.86 31.25
N VAL A 329 14.54 2.81 30.46
CA VAL A 329 14.59 4.25 30.76
C VAL A 329 13.17 4.77 31.02
N ASP A 330 12.95 5.42 32.16
CA ASP A 330 11.67 6.03 32.49
C ASP A 330 11.56 7.45 31.91
N VAL A 331 10.52 7.69 31.13
CA VAL A 331 10.21 8.99 30.47
C VAL A 331 8.87 9.55 30.98
N LEU A 332 8.19 8.83 31.87
CA LEU A 332 6.94 9.26 32.50
C LEU A 332 7.17 10.44 33.47
N ASP A 333 6.10 11.15 33.82
CA ASP A 333 6.03 12.17 34.90
C ASP A 333 7.09 13.30 34.93
N GLY A 334 7.85 13.49 33.86
CA GLY A 334 8.90 14.51 33.76
C GLY A 334 10.23 14.00 33.21
N GLY A 335 10.38 12.68 32.99
CA GLY A 335 11.57 12.06 32.41
C GLY A 335 11.90 12.44 30.95
N GLN A 336 11.36 13.54 30.42
CA GLN A 336 11.76 14.09 29.13
C GLN A 336 13.23 14.53 29.15
N ASP A 337 13.71 15.14 30.23
CA ASP A 337 15.13 15.49 30.38
C ASP A 337 16.02 14.24 30.33
N VAL A 338 15.55 13.13 30.92
CA VAL A 338 16.23 11.81 30.89
C VAL A 338 16.31 11.28 29.45
N LEU A 339 15.24 11.43 28.64
CA LEU A 339 15.25 11.09 27.21
C LEU A 339 16.22 11.97 26.40
N MET A 340 16.28 13.28 26.67
CA MET A 340 17.15 14.21 25.92
C MET A 340 18.64 13.87 26.07
N GLU A 341 19.07 13.35 27.23
CA GLU A 341 20.45 12.87 27.43
C GLU A 341 20.85 11.73 26.48
N PHE A 342 19.88 10.98 25.90
CA PHE A 342 20.15 9.92 24.93
C PHE A 342 20.27 10.41 23.47
N ALA A 343 20.09 11.71 23.19
CA ALA A 343 20.27 12.24 21.83
C ALA A 343 21.65 11.87 21.21
N PRO A 344 22.80 11.99 21.92
CA PRO A 344 24.10 11.58 21.38
C PRO A 344 24.23 10.08 21.07
N PHE A 345 23.36 9.23 21.65
CA PHE A 345 23.27 7.82 21.25
C PHE A 345 22.40 7.65 20.00
N PHE A 346 21.20 8.24 19.97
CA PHE A 346 20.26 8.06 18.85
C PHE A 346 20.74 8.71 17.55
N GLU A 347 21.34 9.91 17.61
CA GLU A 347 21.77 10.69 16.45
C GLU A 347 23.10 10.21 15.84
N ASP A 348 23.89 9.42 16.56
CA ASP A 348 25.16 8.89 16.05
C ASP A 348 24.92 7.81 14.98
N SER A 349 25.19 8.17 13.72
CA SER A 349 24.98 7.30 12.56
C SER A 349 25.91 6.09 12.48
N SER A 350 26.99 6.04 13.29
CA SER A 350 27.92 4.91 13.34
C SER A 350 27.54 3.86 14.40
N ILE A 351 26.72 4.24 15.40
CA ILE A 351 26.18 3.29 16.39
C ILE A 351 25.02 2.52 15.75
N ARG A 352 25.09 1.19 15.78
CA ARG A 352 24.20 0.30 15.02
C ARG A 352 22.96 -0.09 15.82
N LYS A 353 21.81 0.50 15.49
CA LYS A 353 20.52 0.21 16.15
C LYS A 353 19.67 -0.79 15.35
N ILE A 354 18.98 -1.66 16.07
CA ILE A 354 18.16 -2.76 15.56
C ILE A 354 16.76 -2.67 16.17
N TRP A 355 15.74 -2.86 15.34
CA TRP A 355 14.35 -2.57 15.72
C TRP A 355 13.38 -3.68 15.29
N HIS A 356 12.13 -3.52 15.71
CA HIS A 356 11.00 -4.31 15.24
C HIS A 356 9.85 -3.36 14.87
N ASN A 357 9.81 -2.93 13.59
CA ASN A 357 8.98 -1.83 13.07
C ASN A 357 9.60 -0.41 13.29
N TYR A 358 10.88 -0.25 12.94
CA TYR A 358 11.71 0.96 13.10
C TYR A 358 11.00 2.30 12.81
N SER A 359 10.17 2.33 11.76
CA SER A 359 9.34 3.49 11.40
C SER A 359 8.63 4.11 12.62
N PHE A 360 7.96 3.28 13.43
CA PHE A 360 7.19 3.77 14.56
C PHE A 360 8.08 4.40 15.63
N ASP A 361 9.14 3.70 16.05
CA ASP A 361 10.09 4.18 17.06
C ASP A 361 10.82 5.45 16.60
N SER A 362 11.20 5.55 15.31
CA SER A 362 11.86 6.74 14.77
C SER A 362 10.96 7.96 14.90
N HIS A 363 9.71 7.87 14.43
CA HIS A 363 8.76 9.00 14.44
C HIS A 363 8.40 9.44 15.87
N VAL A 364 8.18 8.52 16.81
CA VAL A 364 7.82 8.90 18.20
C VAL A 364 9.00 9.46 19.00
N ILE A 365 10.25 9.16 18.63
CA ILE A 365 11.45 9.81 19.19
C ILE A 365 11.69 11.17 18.51
N GLU A 366 11.51 11.27 17.19
CA GLU A 366 11.65 12.51 16.42
C GLU A 366 10.64 13.59 16.86
N ASN A 367 9.49 13.20 17.43
CA ASN A 367 8.54 14.12 18.08
C ASN A 367 9.13 14.95 19.25
N TYR A 368 10.28 14.52 19.81
CA TYR A 368 11.03 15.24 20.85
C TYR A 368 12.19 16.08 20.27
N GLY A 369 12.36 16.09 18.95
CA GLY A 369 13.46 16.79 18.25
C GLY A 369 14.76 16.00 18.14
N ILE A 370 14.80 14.74 18.57
CA ILE A 370 15.98 13.86 18.49
C ILE A 370 15.99 13.13 17.14
N LYS A 371 17.01 13.34 16.30
CA LYS A 371 17.03 12.77 14.94
C LYS A 371 17.63 11.36 14.87
N VAL A 372 16.79 10.35 15.07
CA VAL A 372 17.21 8.93 15.09
C VAL A 372 17.99 8.55 13.82
N SER A 373 19.19 8.03 14.03
CA SER A 373 20.17 7.68 12.98
C SER A 373 20.85 6.36 13.31
N GLY A 374 21.59 5.78 12.36
CA GLY A 374 22.31 4.51 12.59
C GLY A 374 21.43 3.26 12.50
N PHE A 375 20.36 3.32 11.69
CA PHE A 375 19.50 2.18 11.35
C PHE A 375 20.32 1.05 10.71
N HIS A 376 20.55 -0.03 11.46
CA HIS A 376 21.30 -1.19 11.01
C HIS A 376 20.41 -2.34 10.55
N ALA A 377 19.31 -2.62 11.27
CA ALA A 377 18.37 -3.66 10.87
C ALA A 377 16.94 -3.47 11.42
N ASP A 378 15.97 -4.02 10.69
CA ASP A 378 14.60 -4.24 11.15
C ASP A 378 14.27 -5.74 11.07
N THR A 379 13.82 -6.31 12.18
CA THR A 379 13.51 -7.75 12.27
C THR A 379 12.25 -8.17 11.53
N MET A 380 11.26 -7.28 11.34
CA MET A 380 10.12 -7.55 10.45
C MET A 380 10.59 -7.64 8.99
N HIS A 381 11.47 -6.75 8.54
CA HIS A 381 12.00 -6.79 7.17
C HIS A 381 12.79 -8.09 6.93
N LEU A 382 13.66 -8.48 7.86
CA LEU A 382 14.42 -9.74 7.79
C LEU A 382 13.49 -10.97 7.80
N ALA A 383 12.45 -10.98 8.64
CA ALA A 383 11.48 -12.07 8.69
C ALA A 383 10.67 -12.17 7.38
N ARG A 384 10.30 -11.03 6.79
CA ARG A 384 9.55 -10.92 5.53
C ARG A 384 10.36 -11.40 4.32
N LEU A 385 11.67 -11.16 4.33
CA LEU A 385 12.59 -11.63 3.29
C LEU A 385 12.91 -13.13 3.41
N TRP A 386 12.93 -13.64 4.65
CA TRP A 386 13.09 -15.07 4.92
C TRP A 386 11.86 -15.85 4.45
N ASP A 387 10.66 -15.42 4.84
CA ASP A 387 9.37 -15.99 4.42
C ASP A 387 8.29 -14.90 4.28
N SER A 388 7.78 -14.73 3.07
CA SER A 388 6.74 -13.74 2.70
C SER A 388 5.30 -14.24 2.88
N SER A 389 5.10 -15.45 3.42
CA SER A 389 3.82 -16.18 3.42
C SER A 389 3.24 -16.45 4.82
N ARG A 390 3.80 -15.84 5.89
CA ARG A 390 3.53 -16.21 7.29
C ARG A 390 2.15 -15.84 7.86
N ARG A 391 1.18 -15.40 7.04
CA ARG A 391 -0.11 -14.87 7.54
C ARG A 391 -0.95 -15.89 8.35
N LEU A 392 -0.73 -17.18 8.14
CA LEU A 392 -1.36 -18.27 8.92
C LEU A 392 -0.52 -18.70 10.14
N ASP A 393 0.74 -18.27 10.20
CA ASP A 393 1.79 -18.77 11.10
C ASP A 393 2.17 -17.69 12.14
N GLY A 394 1.17 -17.06 12.75
CA GLY A 394 1.36 -15.93 13.68
C GLY A 394 1.77 -14.60 13.03
N GLY A 395 2.06 -14.59 11.72
CA GLY A 395 2.46 -13.39 10.99
C GLY A 395 3.89 -12.95 11.27
N TYR A 396 4.04 -11.65 11.55
CA TYR A 396 5.31 -10.93 11.66
C TYR A 396 5.47 -10.13 12.95
N SER A 397 4.56 -10.26 13.91
CA SER A 397 4.73 -9.64 15.23
C SER A 397 5.86 -10.31 16.01
N LEU A 398 6.49 -9.59 16.93
CA LEU A 398 7.55 -10.10 17.79
C LEU A 398 7.10 -11.35 18.57
N GLU A 399 5.83 -11.41 19.00
CA GLU A 399 5.21 -12.61 19.59
C GLU A 399 5.10 -13.77 18.58
N GLY A 400 4.58 -13.52 17.37
CA GLY A 400 4.41 -14.56 16.34
C GLY A 400 5.73 -15.09 15.76
N LEU A 401 6.81 -14.31 15.83
CA LEU A 401 8.14 -14.70 15.39
C LEU A 401 8.95 -15.38 16.49
N THR A 402 8.94 -14.87 17.73
CA THR A 402 9.73 -15.46 18.84
C THR A 402 9.19 -16.80 19.33
N ASN A 403 7.89 -17.06 19.20
CA ASN A 403 7.30 -18.36 19.56
C ASN A 403 7.37 -19.40 18.42
N ASP A 404 7.78 -19.03 17.20
CA ASP A 404 7.92 -19.99 16.11
C ASP A 404 9.28 -20.70 16.16
N HIS A 405 9.27 -21.99 16.51
CA HIS A 405 10.46 -22.83 16.51
C HIS A 405 11.22 -22.86 15.16
N ARG A 406 10.54 -22.64 14.03
CA ARG A 406 11.20 -22.53 12.70
C ARG A 406 11.96 -21.22 12.54
N VAL A 407 11.55 -20.16 13.25
CA VAL A 407 12.22 -18.86 13.32
C VAL A 407 13.33 -18.88 14.38
N MET A 408 13.07 -19.36 15.59
CA MET A 408 14.05 -19.28 16.70
C MET A 408 14.97 -20.50 16.84
N GLY A 409 14.70 -21.61 16.14
CA GLY A 409 15.40 -22.90 16.30
C GLY A 409 16.90 -22.95 15.95
N VAL A 410 17.50 -21.83 15.54
CA VAL A 410 18.97 -21.69 15.33
C VAL A 410 19.64 -21.13 16.59
N VAL A 411 18.91 -20.40 17.42
CA VAL A 411 19.40 -19.82 18.68
C VAL A 411 19.54 -20.92 19.74
N PRO A 412 20.59 -20.92 20.58
CA PRO A 412 20.73 -21.86 21.70
C PRO A 412 19.47 -21.95 22.58
N LYS A 413 19.10 -23.17 23.00
CA LYS A 413 17.91 -23.45 23.81
C LYS A 413 17.82 -22.62 25.10
N GLU A 414 18.96 -22.26 25.68
CA GLU A 414 19.06 -21.36 26.84
C GLU A 414 18.33 -20.02 26.62
N LEU A 415 18.49 -19.43 25.43
CA LEU A 415 17.96 -18.11 25.07
C LEU A 415 16.50 -18.16 24.58
N GLN A 416 15.96 -19.36 24.34
CA GLN A 416 14.59 -19.61 23.85
C GLN A 416 13.55 -19.71 24.99
N LYS A 417 13.95 -19.83 26.26
CA LYS A 417 13.11 -20.33 27.36
C LYS A 417 11.89 -19.49 27.76
N ILE A 418 11.81 -18.21 27.39
CA ILE A 418 10.74 -17.29 27.84
C ILE A 418 9.68 -17.08 26.74
N GLY A 419 10.10 -16.49 25.60
CA GLY A 419 9.23 -16.10 24.49
C GLY A 419 8.35 -14.88 24.83
N LYS A 420 8.13 -13.96 23.87
CA LYS A 420 7.19 -12.85 24.09
C LYS A 420 5.77 -13.41 24.20
N ARG A 421 4.97 -12.86 25.11
CA ARG A 421 3.54 -13.15 25.27
C ARG A 421 2.72 -11.88 25.10
N SER A 422 1.49 -11.99 24.62
CA SER A 422 0.65 -10.82 24.38
C SER A 422 0.42 -10.01 25.66
N MET A 423 0.37 -8.68 25.52
CA MET A 423 0.00 -7.75 26.61
C MET A 423 -1.35 -8.13 27.25
N LYS A 424 -2.26 -8.70 26.45
CA LYS A 424 -3.56 -9.23 26.90
C LYS A 424 -3.44 -10.47 27.80
N THR A 425 -2.43 -11.31 27.62
CA THR A 425 -2.19 -12.50 28.45
C THR A 425 -1.57 -12.10 29.80
N ILE A 426 -0.70 -11.09 29.82
CA ILE A 426 0.03 -10.66 31.02
C ILE A 426 -0.80 -9.66 31.85
N PHE A 427 -1.27 -8.57 31.23
CA PHE A 427 -1.94 -7.46 31.93
C PHE A 427 -3.46 -7.45 31.75
N GLY A 428 -4.01 -8.25 30.83
CA GLY A 428 -5.42 -8.22 30.51
C GLY A 428 -6.33 -8.77 31.61
N ARG A 429 -7.33 -7.96 32.02
CA ARG A 429 -8.31 -8.28 33.08
C ARG A 429 -9.71 -8.34 32.46
N LYS A 430 -10.55 -9.31 32.81
CA LYS A 430 -11.95 -9.36 32.32
C LYS A 430 -12.74 -8.23 32.97
N LYS A 431 -13.48 -7.42 32.19
CA LYS A 431 -14.39 -6.43 32.77
C LYS A 431 -15.52 -7.15 33.51
N ILE A 432 -15.65 -6.89 34.81
CA ILE A 432 -16.78 -7.38 35.61
C ILE A 432 -18.06 -6.66 35.13
N LYS A 433 -19.16 -7.40 34.99
CA LYS A 433 -20.48 -6.86 34.61
C LYS A 433 -21.17 -6.23 35.83
N LYS A 434 -22.24 -5.46 35.60
CA LYS A 434 -23.10 -4.91 36.68
C LYS A 434 -23.74 -5.99 37.58
N ASP A 435 -23.76 -7.25 37.14
CA ASP A 435 -24.25 -8.42 37.87
C ASP A 435 -23.14 -9.14 38.69
N GLY A 436 -21.93 -8.57 38.77
CA GLY A 436 -20.79 -9.16 39.47
C GLY A 436 -20.08 -10.31 38.74
N SER A 437 -20.64 -10.82 37.64
CA SER A 437 -20.02 -11.91 36.88
C SER A 437 -19.05 -11.41 35.80
N GLU A 438 -18.15 -12.29 35.36
CA GLU A 438 -17.14 -11.96 34.35
C GLU A 438 -17.76 -11.61 32.99
N GLY A 439 -17.36 -10.47 32.42
CA GLY A 439 -17.67 -10.11 31.04
C GLY A 439 -16.75 -10.82 30.04
N LYS A 440 -17.26 -11.02 28.81
CA LYS A 440 -16.50 -11.62 27.70
C LYS A 440 -15.37 -10.72 27.17
N ILE A 441 -15.30 -9.46 27.60
CA ILE A 441 -14.32 -8.48 27.15
C ILE A 441 -13.17 -8.41 28.16
N THR A 442 -11.99 -8.85 27.77
CA THR A 442 -10.73 -8.50 28.43
C THR A 442 -10.39 -7.05 28.09
N ALA A 443 -10.22 -6.22 29.11
CA ALA A 443 -9.59 -4.91 28.98
C ALA A 443 -8.10 -5.02 29.34
N ILE A 444 -7.32 -4.06 28.87
CA ILE A 444 -5.97 -3.77 29.35
C ILE A 444 -6.04 -2.30 29.80
N GLU A 445 -5.41 -1.96 30.91
CA GLU A 445 -5.33 -0.56 31.36
C GLU A 445 -4.36 0.24 30.47
N PRO A 446 -4.46 1.58 30.41
CA PRO A 446 -3.48 2.44 29.75
C PRO A 446 -2.04 2.16 30.23
N VAL A 447 -1.06 2.32 29.34
CA VAL A 447 0.36 1.99 29.60
C VAL A 447 0.93 2.79 30.78
N GLU A 448 0.45 4.01 30.97
CA GLU A 448 0.77 4.91 32.08
C GLU A 448 0.28 4.39 33.44
N ILE A 449 -0.78 3.56 33.45
CA ILE A 449 -1.27 2.89 34.66
C ILE A 449 -0.48 1.59 34.89
N LEU A 450 -0.15 0.85 33.82
CA LEU A 450 0.69 -0.36 33.93
C LEU A 450 2.10 -0.04 34.45
N GLN A 451 2.71 1.05 33.98
CA GLN A 451 4.04 1.54 34.37
C GLN A 451 4.10 2.05 35.83
N ARG A 452 2.94 2.37 36.43
CA ARG A 452 2.79 2.72 37.85
C ARG A 452 2.43 1.53 38.73
N GLU A 453 1.37 0.80 38.39
CA GLU A 453 0.77 -0.22 39.26
C GLU A 453 1.37 -1.62 39.11
N ASP A 454 1.58 -2.10 37.88
CA ASP A 454 2.18 -3.41 37.57
C ASP A 454 3.69 -3.19 37.22
N ARG A 455 4.35 -2.17 37.82
CA ARG A 455 5.63 -1.56 37.39
C ARG A 455 6.76 -2.55 37.09
N GLU A 456 7.08 -3.48 37.99
CA GLU A 456 8.16 -4.47 37.76
C GLU A 456 7.87 -5.36 36.55
N LEU A 457 6.62 -5.79 36.39
CA LEU A 457 6.18 -6.58 35.23
C LEU A 457 6.18 -5.76 33.95
N TRP A 458 5.88 -4.45 34.02
CA TRP A 458 5.96 -3.53 32.88
C TRP A 458 7.41 -3.32 32.42
N ILE A 459 8.33 -3.08 33.37
CA ILE A 459 9.77 -2.98 33.11
C ILE A 459 10.29 -4.28 32.44
N CYS A 460 9.89 -5.45 32.96
CA CYS A 460 10.25 -6.73 32.36
C CYS A 460 9.62 -6.95 30.97
N TYR A 461 8.40 -6.45 30.73
CA TYR A 461 7.69 -6.58 29.45
C TYR A 461 8.38 -5.79 28.34
N SER A 462 8.60 -4.48 28.54
CA SER A 462 9.30 -3.63 27.57
C SER A 462 10.76 -4.07 27.38
N SER A 463 11.47 -4.43 28.46
CA SER A 463 12.84 -4.97 28.35
C SER A 463 12.90 -6.28 27.56
N LEU A 464 11.87 -7.13 27.64
CA LEU A 464 11.81 -8.37 26.86
C LEU A 464 11.74 -8.10 25.34
N ASP A 465 11.31 -6.92 24.89
CA ASP A 465 11.12 -6.66 23.46
C ASP A 465 12.42 -6.26 22.76
N SER A 466 13.26 -5.41 23.35
CA SER A 466 14.63 -5.20 22.86
C SER A 466 15.46 -6.50 22.99
N MET A 467 15.34 -7.23 24.11
CA MET A 467 16.00 -8.54 24.29
C MET A 467 15.57 -9.58 23.25
N SER A 468 14.28 -9.62 22.92
CA SER A 468 13.73 -10.50 21.88
C SER A 468 14.17 -10.08 20.48
N THR A 469 14.18 -8.78 20.21
CA THR A 469 14.54 -8.20 18.92
C THR A 469 15.99 -8.51 18.54
N LEU A 470 16.95 -8.42 19.48
CA LEU A 470 18.34 -8.79 19.16
C LEU A 470 18.49 -10.28 18.81
N ARG A 471 17.88 -11.17 19.61
CA ARG A 471 17.92 -12.63 19.40
C ARG A 471 17.21 -13.05 18.11
N LEU A 472 16.12 -12.37 17.77
CA LEU A 472 15.38 -12.55 16.53
C LEU A 472 16.21 -12.10 15.32
N TYR A 473 16.88 -10.95 15.41
CA TYR A 473 17.83 -10.48 14.40
C TYR A 473 18.94 -11.50 14.13
N GLU A 474 19.60 -12.02 15.17
CA GLU A 474 20.67 -13.01 15.01
C GLU A 474 20.18 -14.29 14.31
N SER A 475 19.02 -14.81 14.71
CA SER A 475 18.44 -16.01 14.08
C SER A 475 18.06 -15.77 12.62
N LEU A 476 17.46 -14.61 12.30
CA LEU A 476 17.04 -14.26 10.94
C LEU A 476 18.23 -13.95 10.03
N LYS A 477 19.23 -13.19 10.50
CA LYS A 477 20.51 -12.97 9.81
C LYS A 477 21.14 -14.31 9.45
N SER A 478 21.32 -15.19 10.43
CA SER A 478 21.88 -16.54 10.22
C SER A 478 21.09 -17.36 9.18
N LYS A 479 19.76 -17.21 9.11
CA LYS A 479 18.91 -17.88 8.11
C LYS A 479 19.00 -17.27 6.72
N LEU A 480 19.18 -15.95 6.62
CA LEU A 480 19.32 -15.24 5.35
C LEU A 480 20.72 -15.44 4.75
N GLU A 481 21.77 -15.49 5.58
CA GLU A 481 23.14 -15.86 5.20
C GLU A 481 23.21 -17.26 4.57
N ARG A 482 22.41 -18.22 5.09
CA ARG A 482 22.28 -19.57 4.52
C ARG A 482 21.34 -19.68 3.31
N LYS A 483 20.62 -18.62 2.95
CA LYS A 483 19.67 -18.61 1.83
C LYS A 483 20.36 -17.97 0.63
N PRO A 484 20.72 -18.72 -0.43
CA PRO A 484 21.48 -18.16 -1.55
C PRO A 484 20.66 -17.09 -2.26
N TRP A 485 21.32 -15.98 -2.61
CA TRP A 485 20.76 -14.94 -3.45
C TRP A 485 21.25 -15.12 -4.89
N THR A 486 20.29 -15.31 -5.79
CA THR A 486 20.51 -15.50 -7.23
C THR A 486 19.77 -14.39 -7.98
N PHE A 487 20.50 -13.65 -8.80
CA PHE A 487 20.03 -12.55 -9.64
C PHE A 487 20.13 -13.02 -11.10
N ASP A 488 19.01 -13.09 -11.82
CA ASP A 488 18.96 -13.58 -13.22
C ASP A 488 19.80 -14.86 -13.47
N GLY A 489 19.62 -15.87 -12.60
CA GLY A 489 20.37 -17.14 -12.66
C GLY A 489 21.83 -17.08 -12.16
N VAL A 490 22.40 -15.90 -11.92
CA VAL A 490 23.77 -15.70 -11.41
C VAL A 490 23.78 -15.57 -9.88
N PRO A 491 24.52 -16.42 -9.13
CA PRO A 491 24.71 -16.23 -7.71
C PRO A 491 25.40 -14.90 -7.38
N ARG A 492 24.83 -14.12 -6.46
CA ARG A 492 25.38 -12.84 -5.98
C ARG A 492 25.91 -12.88 -4.55
N GLY A 493 25.42 -13.83 -3.75
CA GLY A 493 25.77 -13.97 -2.34
C GLY A 493 24.65 -14.70 -1.60
N SER A 494 24.26 -14.15 -0.45
CA SER A 494 23.14 -14.59 0.37
C SER A 494 21.98 -13.57 0.33
N MET A 495 20.81 -13.97 0.80
CA MET A 495 19.68 -13.05 0.99
C MET A 495 19.92 -12.05 2.13
N TYR A 496 20.98 -12.20 2.93
CA TYR A 496 21.41 -11.14 3.85
C TYR A 496 22.16 -10.02 3.12
N ASP A 497 22.97 -10.35 2.11
CA ASP A 497 23.63 -9.35 1.25
C ASP A 497 22.58 -8.53 0.47
N PHE A 498 21.54 -9.19 -0.08
CA PHE A 498 20.38 -8.51 -0.67
C PHE A 498 19.67 -7.58 0.34
N TYR A 499 19.57 -7.99 1.62
CA TYR A 499 19.01 -7.12 2.66
C TYR A 499 19.88 -5.88 2.89
N GLU A 500 21.19 -6.07 3.01
CA GLU A 500 22.16 -4.99 3.23
C GLU A 500 22.26 -4.00 2.05
N GLU A 501 22.10 -4.48 0.81
CA GLU A 501 22.19 -3.71 -0.44
C GLU A 501 20.89 -2.97 -0.80
N TYR A 502 19.72 -3.61 -0.60
CA TYR A 502 18.41 -3.06 -1.01
C TYR A 502 17.48 -2.76 0.17
N TRP A 503 17.13 -3.75 0.99
CA TRP A 503 16.01 -3.60 1.94
C TRP A 503 16.32 -2.75 3.18
N ARG A 504 17.60 -2.65 3.61
CA ARG A 504 18.03 -1.71 4.63
C ARG A 504 17.95 -0.25 4.14
N PRO A 505 18.62 0.17 3.05
CA PRO A 505 18.50 1.56 2.58
C PRO A 505 17.06 1.88 2.13
N PHE A 506 16.32 0.92 1.57
CA PHE A 506 14.92 1.13 1.22
C PHE A 506 14.05 1.40 2.46
N GLY A 507 14.24 0.65 3.55
CA GLY A 507 13.57 0.92 4.83
C GLY A 507 13.82 2.35 5.33
N ALA A 508 15.05 2.85 5.23
CA ALA A 508 15.38 4.24 5.57
C ALA A 508 14.76 5.26 4.60
N VAL A 509 14.55 4.92 3.33
CA VAL A 509 13.80 5.76 2.38
C VAL A 509 12.31 5.83 2.75
N LEU A 510 11.69 4.71 3.15
CA LEU A 510 10.30 4.71 3.59
C LEU A 510 10.07 5.63 4.80
N VAL A 511 10.94 5.59 5.83
CA VAL A 511 10.82 6.49 6.99
C VAL A 511 10.88 7.96 6.55
N LYS A 512 11.83 8.35 5.68
CA LYS A 512 11.91 9.72 5.14
C LYS A 512 10.61 10.16 4.44
N MET A 513 9.98 9.27 3.67
CA MET A 513 8.72 9.55 2.97
C MET A 513 7.56 9.74 3.95
N GLU A 514 7.51 8.92 5.01
CA GLU A 514 6.53 9.07 6.08
C GLU A 514 6.73 10.41 6.82
N THR A 515 7.97 10.79 7.17
CA THR A 515 8.28 12.09 7.77
C THR A 515 7.90 13.26 6.84
N ALA A 516 8.18 13.14 5.54
CA ALA A 516 7.88 14.19 4.57
C ALA A 516 6.37 14.37 4.34
N GLY A 517 5.61 13.28 4.21
CA GLY A 517 4.17 13.31 3.97
C GLY A 517 3.75 14.05 2.69
N MET A 518 2.44 14.26 2.51
CA MET A 518 1.85 14.93 1.36
C MET A 518 0.93 16.08 1.79
N LEU A 519 1.09 17.29 1.23
CA LEU A 519 0.23 18.42 1.56
C LEU A 519 -1.16 18.26 0.91
N VAL A 520 -2.23 18.58 1.66
CA VAL A 520 -3.62 18.40 1.20
C VAL A 520 -4.48 19.63 1.46
N ASP A 521 -5.13 20.13 0.41
CA ASP A 521 -6.12 21.21 0.47
C ASP A 521 -7.44 20.73 1.10
N ARG A 522 -7.57 21.00 2.39
CA ARG A 522 -8.77 20.72 3.19
C ARG A 522 -9.94 21.64 2.87
N ALA A 523 -9.71 22.85 2.37
CA ALA A 523 -10.79 23.76 1.98
C ALA A 523 -11.48 23.25 0.71
N TYR A 524 -10.69 22.73 -0.25
CA TYR A 524 -11.18 22.02 -1.42
C TYR A 524 -11.95 20.73 -1.05
N LEU A 525 -11.41 19.90 -0.15
CA LEU A 525 -12.11 18.70 0.34
C LEU A 525 -13.43 19.04 1.05
N SER A 526 -13.47 20.05 1.93
CA SER A 526 -14.69 20.46 2.63
C SER A 526 -15.75 21.03 1.65
N LYS A 527 -15.31 21.67 0.56
CA LYS A 527 -16.20 22.09 -0.54
C LYS A 527 -16.77 20.88 -1.30
N ILE A 528 -15.94 19.88 -1.60
CA ILE A 528 -16.35 18.61 -2.21
C ILE A 528 -17.35 17.87 -1.33
N GLU A 529 -17.09 17.76 -0.03
CA GLU A 529 -17.94 17.02 0.91
C GLU A 529 -19.38 17.55 0.88
N LYS A 530 -19.56 18.87 0.89
CA LYS A 530 -20.87 19.52 0.79
C LYS A 530 -21.59 19.17 -0.52
N VAL A 531 -20.87 19.15 -1.66
CA VAL A 531 -21.42 18.75 -2.96
C VAL A 531 -21.79 17.25 -2.97
N ALA A 532 -20.92 16.39 -2.45
CA ALA A 532 -21.13 14.94 -2.40
C ALA A 532 -22.31 14.56 -1.49
N VAL A 533 -22.42 15.18 -0.31
CA VAL A 533 -23.54 15.00 0.61
C VAL A 533 -24.86 15.50 0.00
N ALA A 534 -24.85 16.62 -0.72
CA ALA A 534 -26.02 17.12 -1.44
C ALA A 534 -26.46 16.19 -2.59
N GLN A 535 -25.52 15.73 -3.42
CA GLN A 535 -25.81 14.77 -4.51
C GLN A 535 -26.30 13.43 -3.99
N ARG A 536 -25.73 12.93 -2.88
CA ARG A 536 -26.21 11.72 -2.19
C ARG A 536 -27.64 11.90 -1.71
N LYS A 537 -27.98 13.04 -1.11
CA LYS A 537 -29.35 13.35 -0.68
C LYS A 537 -30.31 13.40 -1.87
N LEU A 538 -29.95 14.11 -2.94
CA LEU A 538 -30.78 14.21 -4.14
C LEU A 538 -31.06 12.84 -4.78
N ALA A 539 -30.05 11.97 -4.88
CA ALA A 539 -30.23 10.60 -5.38
C ALA A 539 -31.10 9.74 -4.43
N ALA A 540 -30.92 9.87 -3.11
CA ALA A 540 -31.76 9.19 -2.11
C ALA A 540 -33.22 9.64 -2.20
N ASP A 541 -33.45 10.93 -2.39
CA ASP A 541 -34.79 11.51 -2.42
C ASP A 541 -35.48 11.28 -3.78
N LYS A 542 -34.74 11.21 -4.91
CA LYS A 542 -35.26 10.72 -6.22
C LYS A 542 -35.71 9.26 -6.11
N PHE A 543 -34.91 8.39 -5.47
CA PHE A 543 -35.31 7.00 -5.23
C PHE A 543 -36.54 6.89 -4.31
N ARG A 544 -36.59 7.66 -3.22
CA ARG A 544 -37.73 7.70 -2.29
C ARG A 544 -39.01 8.19 -2.97
N LYS A 545 -38.95 9.28 -3.75
CA LYS A 545 -40.07 9.81 -4.53
C LYS A 545 -40.65 8.71 -5.44
N TRP A 546 -39.80 8.01 -6.19
CA TRP A 546 -40.22 6.87 -7.02
C TRP A 546 -40.78 5.69 -6.20
N ALA A 547 -40.05 5.18 -5.20
CA ALA A 547 -40.48 4.03 -4.41
C ALA A 547 -41.80 4.28 -3.66
N SER A 548 -42.04 5.52 -3.22
CA SER A 548 -43.28 5.91 -2.54
C SER A 548 -44.53 5.85 -3.42
N LYS A 549 -44.39 5.83 -4.76
CA LYS A 549 -45.50 5.57 -5.70
C LYS A 549 -46.09 4.16 -5.55
N TYR A 550 -45.29 3.21 -5.05
CA TYR A 550 -45.64 1.79 -4.92
C TYR A 550 -45.82 1.36 -3.46
N CYS A 551 -44.92 1.82 -2.58
CA CYS A 551 -44.94 1.54 -1.14
C CYS A 551 -44.87 2.87 -0.38
N PRO A 552 -46.00 3.43 0.12
CA PRO A 552 -46.05 4.79 0.67
C PRO A 552 -45.05 5.07 1.80
N ASP A 553 -44.70 4.05 2.58
CA ASP A 553 -43.73 4.14 3.68
C ASP A 553 -42.25 4.14 3.22
N ALA A 554 -41.97 3.79 1.96
CA ALA A 554 -40.62 3.83 1.39
C ALA A 554 -40.02 5.26 1.38
N LYS A 555 -40.85 6.32 1.46
CA LYS A 555 -40.36 7.69 1.66
C LYS A 555 -39.50 7.87 2.92
N TYR A 556 -39.71 7.02 3.93
CA TYR A 556 -38.97 7.02 5.20
C TYR A 556 -37.88 5.96 5.27
N MET A 557 -37.61 5.23 4.17
CA MET A 557 -36.63 4.15 4.21
C MET A 557 -35.19 4.69 4.31
N ASN A 558 -34.35 3.89 4.97
CA ASN A 558 -32.91 4.02 4.92
C ASN A 558 -32.40 3.32 3.65
N VAL A 559 -32.18 4.11 2.60
CA VAL A 559 -31.64 3.67 1.30
C VAL A 559 -30.23 3.07 1.38
N ASN A 560 -29.51 3.25 2.49
CA ASN A 560 -28.22 2.61 2.74
C ASN A 560 -28.36 1.26 3.47
N SER A 561 -29.59 0.78 3.71
CA SER A 561 -29.84 -0.50 4.35
C SER A 561 -30.09 -1.60 3.33
N ASP A 562 -29.07 -2.42 3.12
CA ASP A 562 -29.10 -3.69 2.36
C ASP A 562 -30.38 -4.52 2.62
N THR A 563 -30.83 -4.55 3.88
CA THR A 563 -32.03 -5.28 4.31
C THR A 563 -33.33 -4.62 3.89
N GLN A 564 -33.40 -3.27 3.86
CA GLN A 564 -34.59 -2.55 3.41
C GLN A 564 -34.71 -2.57 1.88
N ILE A 565 -33.61 -2.37 1.15
CA ILE A 565 -33.59 -2.47 -0.33
C ILE A 565 -33.97 -3.90 -0.76
N ARG A 566 -33.42 -4.94 -0.10
CA ARG A 566 -33.76 -6.33 -0.40
C ARG A 566 -35.22 -6.66 -0.09
N GLN A 567 -35.79 -6.10 0.98
CA GLN A 567 -37.20 -6.26 1.33
C GLN A 567 -38.14 -5.61 0.29
N LEU A 568 -37.73 -4.47 -0.28
CA LEU A 568 -38.49 -3.71 -1.27
C LEU A 568 -38.48 -4.37 -2.66
N PHE A 569 -37.37 -5.03 -3.05
CA PHE A 569 -37.21 -5.62 -4.40
C PHE A 569 -37.43 -7.13 -4.49
N PHE A 570 -37.34 -7.86 -3.37
CA PHE A 570 -37.35 -9.34 -3.37
C PHE A 570 -38.16 -9.93 -2.20
N GLY A 571 -39.19 -9.23 -1.72
CA GLY A 571 -40.12 -9.79 -0.73
C GLY A 571 -40.80 -11.05 -1.28
N GLY A 572 -40.90 -12.11 -0.47
CA GLY A 572 -41.43 -13.41 -0.90
C GLY A 572 -40.41 -14.39 -1.50
N ILE A 573 -39.16 -14.00 -1.76
CA ILE A 573 -38.18 -14.88 -2.42
C ILE A 573 -37.62 -15.99 -1.50
N GLU A 574 -37.36 -17.18 -2.04
CA GLU A 574 -36.69 -18.29 -1.34
C GLU A 574 -35.17 -18.08 -1.23
N ASN A 575 -34.57 -18.53 -0.11
CA ASN A 575 -33.13 -18.55 0.08
C ASN A 575 -32.46 -19.71 -0.69
N ARG A 576 -31.62 -19.36 -1.67
CA ARG A 576 -30.93 -20.32 -2.55
C ARG A 576 -29.96 -21.29 -1.83
N CYS A 577 -29.53 -20.97 -0.61
CA CYS A 577 -28.67 -21.83 0.22
C CYS A 577 -29.44 -22.60 1.30
N LYS A 578 -30.74 -22.32 1.48
CA LYS A 578 -31.60 -22.93 2.49
C LYS A 578 -33.04 -23.05 1.95
N PRO A 579 -33.38 -24.13 1.24
CA PRO A 579 -34.74 -24.37 0.78
C PRO A 579 -35.75 -24.29 1.94
N GLY A 580 -36.89 -23.63 1.70
CA GLY A 580 -37.92 -23.35 2.70
C GLY A 580 -37.72 -22.09 3.56
N GLU A 581 -36.56 -21.42 3.52
CA GLU A 581 -36.37 -20.12 4.20
C GLU A 581 -36.72 -18.96 3.24
N PHE A 582 -37.91 -18.38 3.37
CA PHE A 582 -38.39 -17.27 2.53
C PHE A 582 -38.15 -15.91 3.17
N LEU A 583 -37.91 -14.88 2.35
CA LEU A 583 -38.02 -13.48 2.78
C LEU A 583 -39.51 -13.14 2.93
N PRO A 584 -39.98 -12.55 4.04
CA PRO A 584 -41.41 -12.25 4.21
C PRO A 584 -41.90 -11.24 3.16
N THR A 585 -43.17 -11.32 2.77
CA THR A 585 -43.75 -10.47 1.71
C THR A 585 -43.83 -9.00 2.12
N SER A 586 -44.21 -8.72 3.37
CA SER A 586 -44.09 -7.41 4.03
C SER A 586 -43.27 -7.52 5.32
N LYS A 587 -42.77 -6.38 5.81
CA LYS A 587 -42.00 -6.33 7.05
C LYS A 587 -42.08 -4.97 7.73
N ALA A 588 -42.58 -4.96 8.96
CA ALA A 588 -42.46 -3.83 9.87
C ALA A 588 -41.00 -3.63 10.34
N ILE A 589 -40.47 -2.42 10.17
CA ILE A 589 -39.10 -2.03 10.49
C ILE A 589 -39.12 -0.72 11.27
N LYS A 590 -38.34 -0.61 12.36
CA LYS A 590 -38.18 0.66 13.10
C LYS A 590 -37.05 1.48 12.48
N VAL A 591 -37.34 2.72 12.12
CA VAL A 591 -36.38 3.70 11.57
C VAL A 591 -36.35 4.96 12.45
N PRO A 592 -35.25 5.75 12.44
CA PRO A 592 -35.21 7.07 13.08
C PRO A 592 -36.35 7.98 12.63
N ASN A 593 -36.65 8.98 13.45
CA ASN A 593 -37.70 9.94 13.16
C ASN A 593 -37.09 11.32 12.85
N ASP A 594 -36.87 11.58 11.57
CA ASP A 594 -36.12 12.75 11.08
C ASP A 594 -37.02 13.97 10.73
N GLU A 595 -38.34 13.87 10.96
CA GLU A 595 -39.29 14.98 10.74
C GLU A 595 -39.22 15.98 11.91
N THR A 596 -38.61 17.15 11.68
CA THR A 596 -38.39 18.20 12.70
C THR A 596 -39.57 19.14 12.93
N ALA A 597 -40.78 18.82 12.45
CA ALA A 597 -41.92 19.74 12.43
C ALA A 597 -43.25 19.06 12.80
N VAL A 598 -43.73 19.33 14.03
CA VAL A 598 -45.15 19.25 14.42
C VAL A 598 -45.41 20.41 15.39
N ALA A 599 -46.65 20.92 15.41
CA ALA A 599 -47.08 22.00 16.28
C ALA A 599 -46.87 21.74 17.79
N GLU A 600 -46.95 22.82 18.56
CA GLU A 600 -46.60 22.90 19.99
C GLU A 600 -47.27 21.82 20.86
N GLY A 601 -46.49 21.25 21.80
CA GLY A 601 -47.02 20.48 22.94
C GLY A 601 -46.85 18.95 22.93
N LYS A 602 -46.40 18.30 21.85
CA LYS A 602 -46.19 16.83 21.83
C LYS A 602 -44.76 16.42 21.50
N LYS A 603 -44.14 15.62 22.39
CA LYS A 603 -42.82 15.02 22.17
C LYS A 603 -42.88 13.97 21.05
N VAL A 604 -42.20 14.25 19.94
CA VAL A 604 -42.08 13.35 18.79
C VAL A 604 -41.37 12.04 19.20
N PRO A 605 -41.88 10.84 18.86
CA PRO A 605 -41.23 9.58 19.20
C PRO A 605 -39.94 9.40 18.39
N LYS A 606 -38.83 9.06 19.06
CA LYS A 606 -37.48 8.94 18.47
C LYS A 606 -37.36 7.97 17.29
N TYR A 607 -38.29 7.02 17.18
CA TYR A 607 -38.37 6.07 16.08
C TYR A 607 -39.82 5.98 15.58
N ARG A 608 -39.99 5.84 14.26
CA ARG A 608 -41.25 5.42 13.64
C ARG A 608 -41.13 3.97 13.17
N THR A 609 -42.23 3.23 13.19
CA THR A 609 -42.33 1.93 12.51
C THR A 609 -42.83 2.19 11.09
N ILE A 610 -42.18 1.58 10.10
CA ILE A 610 -42.58 1.61 8.69
C ILE A 610 -42.79 0.19 8.20
N GLU A 611 -43.73 -0.04 7.29
CA GLU A 611 -43.93 -1.34 6.65
C GLU A 611 -43.46 -1.31 5.19
N LEU A 612 -42.45 -2.15 4.89
CA LEU A 612 -41.94 -2.32 3.52
C LEU A 612 -42.40 -3.68 2.95
N PHE A 613 -42.97 -3.64 1.75
CA PHE A 613 -43.38 -4.81 0.97
C PHE A 613 -42.70 -4.80 -0.41
N SER A 614 -42.76 -5.94 -1.14
CA SER A 614 -42.18 -6.00 -2.48
C SER A 614 -42.95 -5.10 -3.45
N ILE A 615 -42.27 -4.19 -4.14
CA ILE A 615 -42.90 -3.26 -5.11
C ILE A 615 -42.94 -3.82 -6.55
N VAL A 616 -42.49 -5.06 -6.72
CA VAL A 616 -42.35 -5.76 -8.01
C VAL A 616 -42.42 -7.26 -7.78
N GLU A 617 -43.02 -7.96 -8.74
CA GLU A 617 -43.11 -9.42 -8.81
C GLU A 617 -42.02 -9.97 -9.76
N ASP A 618 -41.49 -11.16 -9.48
CA ASP A 618 -40.52 -11.88 -10.33
C ASP A 618 -39.27 -11.10 -10.80
N LEU A 619 -38.79 -10.11 -10.03
CA LEU A 619 -37.55 -9.40 -10.32
C LEU A 619 -36.34 -10.34 -10.31
N LYS A 620 -35.81 -10.66 -11.49
CA LYS A 620 -34.69 -11.61 -11.67
C LYS A 620 -33.34 -10.98 -11.33
N THR A 621 -32.55 -11.69 -10.54
CA THR A 621 -31.16 -11.35 -10.22
C THR A 621 -30.23 -12.56 -10.35
N ASP A 622 -29.06 -12.35 -10.96
CA ASP A 622 -28.00 -13.36 -11.08
C ASP A 622 -27.06 -13.39 -9.85
N ILE A 623 -27.10 -12.36 -9.00
CA ILE A 623 -26.11 -12.14 -7.94
C ILE A 623 -26.74 -12.38 -6.56
N PHE A 624 -26.18 -13.35 -5.84
CA PHE A 624 -26.60 -13.75 -4.50
C PHE A 624 -25.48 -13.52 -3.48
N THR A 625 -25.83 -13.28 -2.23
CA THR A 625 -24.90 -13.22 -1.10
C THR A 625 -24.36 -14.61 -0.76
N ALA A 626 -23.26 -14.67 0.01
CA ALA A 626 -22.73 -15.93 0.53
C ALA A 626 -23.68 -16.67 1.50
N SER A 627 -24.78 -16.03 1.91
CA SER A 627 -25.87 -16.60 2.73
C SER A 627 -27.13 -16.98 1.93
N GLY A 628 -27.08 -16.92 0.59
CA GLY A 628 -28.13 -17.41 -0.31
C GLY A 628 -29.26 -16.43 -0.63
N TRP A 629 -29.20 -15.20 -0.11
CA TRP A 629 -30.16 -14.13 -0.40
C TRP A 629 -29.77 -13.34 -1.66
N PRO A 630 -30.71 -12.65 -2.34
CA PRO A 630 -30.37 -11.64 -3.35
C PRO A 630 -29.33 -10.62 -2.86
N SER A 631 -28.38 -10.30 -3.74
CA SER A 631 -27.46 -9.18 -3.53
C SER A 631 -28.12 -7.88 -3.97
N VAL A 632 -27.96 -6.83 -3.17
CA VAL A 632 -28.29 -5.43 -3.52
C VAL A 632 -27.02 -4.57 -3.58
N SER A 633 -25.87 -5.21 -3.83
CA SER A 633 -24.60 -4.52 -4.07
C SER A 633 -24.65 -3.69 -5.36
N GLY A 634 -23.77 -2.68 -5.48
CA GLY A 634 -23.72 -1.80 -6.65
C GLY A 634 -23.45 -2.48 -8.00
N ASP A 635 -22.96 -3.73 -8.03
CA ASP A 635 -22.90 -4.53 -9.27
C ASP A 635 -24.24 -5.22 -9.59
N ALA A 636 -24.99 -5.64 -8.57
CA ALA A 636 -26.32 -6.21 -8.73
C ALA A 636 -27.32 -5.13 -9.18
N LEU A 637 -27.37 -4.00 -8.45
CA LEU A 637 -28.22 -2.86 -8.80
C LEU A 637 -27.93 -2.32 -10.21
N ARG A 638 -26.66 -2.32 -10.64
CA ARG A 638 -26.27 -1.90 -12.00
C ARG A 638 -26.72 -2.88 -13.09
N ASN A 639 -26.81 -4.18 -12.81
CA ASN A 639 -27.43 -5.13 -13.76
C ASN A 639 -28.97 -4.97 -13.81
N LEU A 640 -29.60 -4.56 -12.71
CA LEU A 640 -31.04 -4.23 -12.68
C LEU A 640 -31.34 -2.92 -13.46
N ALA A 641 -30.53 -1.87 -13.27
CA ALA A 641 -30.73 -0.56 -13.90
C ALA A 641 -30.22 -0.47 -15.35
N GLY A 642 -29.10 -1.12 -15.68
CA GLY A 642 -28.43 -0.99 -16.97
C GLY A 642 -27.38 0.13 -17.01
N LYS A 643 -27.22 0.76 -18.17
CA LYS A 643 -26.25 1.83 -18.48
C LYS A 643 -26.91 3.23 -18.43
N VAL A 644 -27.73 3.51 -17.42
CA VAL A 644 -28.31 4.86 -17.25
C VAL A 644 -27.17 5.88 -17.03
N PRO A 645 -27.08 6.98 -17.81
CA PRO A 645 -26.07 8.02 -17.57
C PRO A 645 -26.30 8.74 -16.25
N SER A 646 -25.23 9.05 -15.52
CA SER A 646 -25.29 9.72 -14.21
C SER A 646 -26.02 11.06 -14.24
N ASP A 647 -25.99 11.79 -15.35
CA ASP A 647 -26.60 13.12 -15.44
C ASP A 647 -28.14 13.07 -15.36
N LEU A 648 -28.77 12.02 -15.91
CA LEU A 648 -30.22 11.79 -15.81
C LEU A 648 -30.68 11.39 -14.37
N VAL A 649 -29.73 11.04 -13.50
CA VAL A 649 -30.01 10.86 -12.06
C VAL A 649 -30.23 12.21 -11.37
N TYR A 650 -29.63 13.29 -11.89
CA TYR A 650 -29.66 14.62 -11.28
C TYR A 650 -30.54 15.64 -12.00
N THR A 651 -31.01 15.34 -13.22
CA THR A 651 -32.10 16.11 -13.83
C THR A 651 -33.38 15.96 -13.00
N THR A 652 -33.98 17.10 -12.67
CA THR A 652 -35.33 17.17 -12.11
C THR A 652 -36.35 16.98 -13.21
N ASP A 653 -37.10 15.90 -13.15
CA ASP A 653 -38.18 15.59 -14.10
C ASP A 653 -39.44 16.46 -13.84
N ASP A 654 -39.32 17.48 -12.99
CA ASP A 654 -40.36 18.42 -12.59
C ASP A 654 -40.49 19.55 -13.62
N VAL A 655 -40.93 19.21 -14.84
CA VAL A 655 -41.70 20.14 -15.69
C VAL A 655 -43.15 20.07 -15.17
N ASN A 656 -43.79 21.22 -14.96
CA ASN A 656 -45.07 21.29 -14.26
C ASN A 656 -46.18 20.48 -14.97
N ASP A 657 -46.83 19.55 -14.27
CA ASP A 657 -48.04 18.83 -14.70
C ASP A 657 -49.33 19.72 -14.57
N ASP A 658 -49.17 21.03 -14.36
CA ASP A 658 -50.22 22.00 -13.99
C ASP A 658 -50.33 23.17 -15.01
N GLU A 659 -50.41 22.88 -16.31
CA GLU A 659 -51.04 23.83 -17.25
C GLU A 659 -51.75 23.11 -18.41
N CYS A 660 -53.04 23.41 -18.61
CA CYS A 660 -53.90 22.70 -19.55
C CYS A 660 -54.00 23.43 -20.90
N GLY A 661 -53.47 22.83 -21.96
CA GLY A 661 -53.92 23.11 -23.33
C GLY A 661 -52.84 23.34 -24.39
N SER A 662 -52.38 22.27 -25.02
CA SER A 662 -52.40 22.12 -26.50
C SER A 662 -51.79 20.79 -26.92
N ASP A 663 -52.35 20.17 -27.97
CA ASP A 663 -51.76 19.01 -28.59
C ASP A 663 -50.51 19.43 -29.40
N SER A 664 -49.34 19.05 -28.91
CA SER A 664 -48.12 18.97 -29.72
C SER A 664 -47.67 17.51 -29.78
N GLU A 665 -47.95 16.87 -30.91
CA GLU A 665 -47.57 15.48 -31.16
C GLU A 665 -46.06 15.29 -31.00
N ILE A 666 -45.64 14.55 -29.98
CA ILE A 666 -44.27 14.02 -29.92
C ILE A 666 -44.19 12.96 -31.02
N SER A 667 -43.53 13.29 -32.12
CA SER A 667 -43.45 12.43 -33.31
C SER A 667 -42.83 11.06 -32.97
N ASP A 668 -43.53 9.98 -33.29
CA ASP A 668 -43.06 8.58 -33.22
C ASP A 668 -41.93 8.33 -34.25
N CYS A 669 -40.76 8.91 -34.01
CA CYS A 669 -39.61 8.93 -34.93
C CYS A 669 -38.27 8.61 -34.25
N ASP A 670 -38.18 8.64 -32.92
CA ASP A 670 -37.03 8.12 -32.18
C ASP A 670 -37.23 6.64 -31.83
N LEU A 671 -36.50 5.76 -32.52
CA LEU A 671 -36.28 4.37 -32.10
C LEU A 671 -35.34 4.35 -30.89
N GLU A 672 -35.88 4.69 -29.72
CA GLU A 672 -35.11 4.78 -28.47
C GLU A 672 -34.33 3.50 -28.16
N ASP A 673 -33.04 3.65 -27.83
CA ASP A 673 -32.14 2.52 -27.54
C ASP A 673 -32.45 1.85 -26.20
N THR A 674 -33.46 0.98 -26.21
CA THR A 674 -33.86 0.13 -25.09
C THR A 674 -32.74 -0.81 -24.61
N SER A 675 -31.69 -1.06 -25.42
CA SER A 675 -30.54 -1.88 -25.02
C SER A 675 -29.67 -1.22 -23.93
N SER A 676 -29.93 0.04 -23.63
CA SER A 676 -29.33 0.76 -22.49
C SER A 676 -29.85 0.29 -21.13
N TYR A 677 -31.06 -0.25 -21.02
CA TYR A 677 -31.70 -0.57 -19.73
C TYR A 677 -31.46 -2.00 -19.23
N GLY A 678 -31.60 -2.19 -17.91
CA GLY A 678 -31.38 -3.47 -17.23
C GLY A 678 -32.66 -4.28 -17.00
N THR A 679 -32.56 -5.38 -16.22
CA THR A 679 -33.69 -6.30 -16.01
C THR A 679 -34.90 -5.69 -15.28
N ALA A 680 -34.75 -4.52 -14.65
CA ALA A 680 -35.87 -3.79 -14.05
C ALA A 680 -36.80 -3.16 -15.11
N TYR A 681 -36.35 -2.93 -16.35
CA TYR A 681 -37.19 -2.32 -17.38
C TYR A 681 -38.43 -3.16 -17.68
N GLU A 682 -38.23 -4.45 -17.99
CA GLU A 682 -39.33 -5.39 -18.23
C GLU A 682 -40.11 -5.71 -16.94
N ALA A 683 -39.43 -5.85 -15.80
CA ALA A 683 -40.08 -6.20 -14.53
C ALA A 683 -41.07 -5.13 -14.03
N PHE A 684 -40.89 -3.86 -14.42
CA PHE A 684 -41.82 -2.76 -14.14
C PHE A 684 -42.76 -2.44 -15.33
N GLY A 685 -42.87 -3.35 -16.31
CA GLY A 685 -43.84 -3.28 -17.41
C GLY A 685 -43.41 -2.43 -18.61
N GLY A 686 -42.11 -2.13 -18.75
CA GLY A 686 -41.54 -1.40 -19.88
C GLY A 686 -42.03 0.05 -20.00
N GLY A 687 -41.75 0.66 -21.16
CA GLY A 687 -42.15 2.04 -21.47
C GLY A 687 -41.69 3.05 -20.42
N LYS A 688 -42.53 4.06 -20.13
CA LYS A 688 -42.23 5.09 -19.11
C LYS A 688 -41.95 4.49 -17.72
N LYS A 689 -42.72 3.47 -17.29
CA LYS A 689 -42.56 2.83 -15.97
C LYS A 689 -41.24 2.07 -15.85
N GLY A 690 -40.85 1.32 -16.88
CA GLY A 690 -39.57 0.61 -16.95
C GLY A 690 -38.37 1.57 -16.93
N LYS A 691 -38.45 2.71 -17.64
CA LYS A 691 -37.43 3.77 -17.58
C LYS A 691 -37.32 4.38 -16.19
N GLU A 692 -38.44 4.82 -15.60
CA GLU A 692 -38.48 5.38 -14.23
C GLU A 692 -37.85 4.42 -13.20
N ALA A 693 -38.17 3.13 -13.28
CA ALA A 693 -37.59 2.11 -12.41
C ALA A 693 -36.07 1.97 -12.58
N CYS A 694 -35.58 1.91 -13.82
CA CYS A 694 -34.14 1.84 -14.08
C CYS A 694 -33.40 3.11 -13.63
N HIS A 695 -33.99 4.30 -13.81
CA HIS A 695 -33.42 5.57 -13.36
C HIS A 695 -33.38 5.67 -11.83
N ALA A 696 -34.41 5.21 -11.14
CA ALA A 696 -34.44 5.14 -9.68
C ALA A 696 -33.40 4.14 -9.12
N ILE A 697 -33.26 2.96 -9.73
CA ILE A 697 -32.25 1.97 -9.31
C ILE A 697 -30.83 2.45 -9.65
N ALA A 698 -30.65 3.23 -10.72
CA ALA A 698 -29.40 3.94 -10.98
C ALA A 698 -29.09 4.96 -9.88
N ALA A 699 -30.10 5.69 -9.36
CA ALA A 699 -29.91 6.58 -8.21
C ALA A 699 -29.39 5.84 -6.96
N LEU A 700 -29.88 4.62 -6.67
CA LEU A 700 -29.28 3.78 -5.61
C LEU A 700 -27.81 3.42 -5.89
N CYS A 701 -27.46 3.08 -7.14
CA CYS A 701 -26.08 2.80 -7.52
C CYS A 701 -25.17 4.01 -7.24
N GLU A 702 -25.67 5.22 -7.49
CA GLU A 702 -24.95 6.45 -7.25
C GLU A 702 -24.75 6.74 -5.75
N ILE A 703 -25.76 6.52 -4.91
CA ILE A 703 -25.63 6.64 -3.45
C ILE A 703 -24.49 5.74 -2.93
N CYS A 704 -24.47 4.46 -3.31
CA CYS A 704 -23.41 3.54 -2.91
C CYS A 704 -22.02 3.97 -3.40
N SER A 705 -21.95 4.56 -4.61
CA SER A 705 -20.69 5.09 -5.15
C SER A 705 -20.21 6.31 -4.38
N ILE A 706 -21.11 7.25 -4.07
CA ILE A 706 -20.80 8.49 -3.37
C ILE A 706 -20.43 8.23 -1.91
N ASP A 707 -21.17 7.38 -1.18
CA ASP A 707 -20.82 7.02 0.19
C ASP A 707 -19.45 6.31 0.28
N SER A 708 -19.10 5.52 -0.73
CA SER A 708 -17.76 4.93 -0.85
C SER A 708 -16.67 6.01 -1.01
N LEU A 709 -16.91 7.06 -1.81
CA LEU A 709 -15.96 8.17 -1.97
C LEU A 709 -15.86 9.05 -0.71
N ILE A 710 -16.99 9.32 -0.04
CA ILE A 710 -17.04 10.09 1.21
C ILE A 710 -16.30 9.36 2.32
N SER A 711 -16.63 8.09 2.57
CA SER A 711 -16.10 7.33 3.71
C SER A 711 -14.65 6.89 3.57
N ASN A 712 -14.19 6.54 2.36
CA ASN A 712 -12.83 6.01 2.16
C ASN A 712 -11.79 7.08 1.82
N PHE A 713 -12.19 8.27 1.36
CA PHE A 713 -11.25 9.30 0.89
C PHE A 713 -11.54 10.70 1.43
N ILE A 714 -12.74 11.26 1.21
CA ILE A 714 -13.01 12.68 1.51
C ILE A 714 -12.98 12.97 3.03
N LEU A 715 -13.62 12.12 3.84
CA LEU A 715 -13.61 12.30 5.31
C LEU A 715 -12.24 11.96 5.93
N PRO A 716 -11.57 10.82 5.62
CA PRO A 716 -10.27 10.52 6.17
C PRO A 716 -9.23 11.62 5.93
N LEU A 717 -9.13 12.16 4.71
CA LEU A 717 -8.11 13.16 4.35
C LEU A 717 -8.29 14.53 5.05
N GLN A 718 -9.45 14.79 5.67
CA GLN A 718 -9.68 16.01 6.46
C GLN A 718 -9.33 15.85 7.95
N GLY A 719 -8.98 14.64 8.41
CA GLY A 719 -8.74 14.36 9.82
C GLY A 719 -7.44 14.95 10.37
N ASN A 720 -7.52 15.69 11.49
CA ASN A 720 -6.32 16.16 12.21
C ASN A 720 -5.41 15.01 12.69
N HIS A 721 -6.01 13.87 13.03
CA HIS A 721 -5.34 12.66 13.53
C HIS A 721 -4.30 12.04 12.57
N ILE A 722 -4.31 12.42 11.29
CA ILE A 722 -3.35 11.94 10.28
C ILE A 722 -2.38 13.04 9.79
N SER A 723 -2.34 14.19 10.47
CA SER A 723 -1.60 15.38 10.00
C SER A 723 -0.81 16.09 11.09
N CYS A 724 0.36 16.59 10.72
CA CYS A 724 1.15 17.51 11.52
C CYS A 724 0.55 18.94 11.53
N LYS A 725 1.19 19.87 12.26
CA LYS A 725 0.78 21.29 12.32
C LYS A 725 0.91 22.01 10.97
N GLU A 726 1.80 21.52 10.13
CA GLU A 726 2.13 22.02 8.79
C GLU A 726 1.09 21.58 7.72
N GLY A 727 0.03 20.86 8.13
CA GLY A 727 -1.09 20.48 7.27
C GLY A 727 -0.81 19.33 6.30
N ARG A 728 0.38 18.72 6.37
CA ARG A 728 0.75 17.54 5.59
C ARG A 728 0.17 16.27 6.21
N ILE A 729 -0.10 15.27 5.38
CA ILE A 729 -0.66 13.97 5.76
C ILE A 729 0.43 12.90 5.68
N HIS A 730 0.53 12.08 6.74
CA HIS A 730 1.59 11.10 6.91
C HIS A 730 0.98 9.69 7.04
N CYS A 731 0.97 8.91 5.95
CA CYS A 731 0.51 7.51 6.00
C CYS A 731 1.65 6.58 6.45
N SER A 732 1.35 5.48 7.16
CA SER A 732 2.39 4.46 7.42
C SER A 732 2.55 3.52 6.22
N LEU A 733 3.77 3.46 5.69
CA LEU A 733 4.19 2.61 4.58
C LEU A 733 4.62 1.23 5.08
N ASN A 734 4.29 0.19 4.33
CA ASN A 734 4.41 -1.20 4.78
C ASN A 734 4.89 -2.12 3.65
N ILE A 735 6.01 -2.83 3.86
CA ILE A 735 6.48 -3.92 2.96
C ILE A 735 5.73 -5.24 3.25
N ASN A 736 4.49 -5.15 3.76
CA ASN A 736 3.74 -6.27 4.31
C ASN A 736 2.84 -7.01 3.30
N THR A 737 2.99 -6.73 2.00
CA THR A 737 2.29 -7.48 0.93
C THR A 737 3.05 -8.74 0.52
N GLU A 738 2.32 -9.71 -0.03
CA GLU A 738 2.84 -11.05 -0.34
C GLU A 738 3.78 -11.07 -1.57
N THR A 739 3.64 -10.09 -2.47
CA THR A 739 4.53 -9.86 -3.61
C THR A 739 5.70 -8.93 -3.25
N GLY A 740 5.54 -8.09 -2.23
CA GLY A 740 6.53 -7.09 -1.80
C GLY A 740 6.26 -5.67 -2.30
N ARG A 741 5.15 -5.44 -3.04
CA ARG A 741 4.62 -4.08 -3.26
C ARG A 741 4.39 -3.38 -1.92
N LEU A 742 4.51 -2.06 -1.88
CA LEU A 742 4.16 -1.28 -0.69
C LEU A 742 2.64 -1.32 -0.46
N SER A 743 2.24 -1.19 0.81
CA SER A 743 0.88 -0.83 1.20
C SER A 743 0.91 0.38 2.14
N ALA A 744 -0.11 1.22 2.07
CA ALA A 744 -0.27 2.39 2.93
C ALA A 744 -1.47 2.22 3.86
N ARG A 745 -1.35 2.69 5.10
CA ARG A 745 -2.45 2.82 6.06
C ARG A 745 -2.46 4.21 6.67
N THR A 746 -3.61 4.60 7.22
CA THR A 746 -3.70 5.74 8.13
C THR A 746 -3.22 7.08 7.52
N PRO A 747 -3.73 7.51 6.34
CA PRO A 747 -4.78 6.93 5.50
C PRO A 747 -4.22 6.04 4.38
N ASN A 748 -5.08 5.33 3.63
CA ASN A 748 -4.64 4.45 2.54
C ASN A 748 -4.40 5.21 1.22
N LEU A 749 -3.22 5.85 1.10
CA LEU A 749 -2.82 6.58 -0.11
C LEU A 749 -2.52 5.68 -1.33
N GLN A 750 -2.36 4.37 -1.15
CA GLN A 750 -2.12 3.40 -2.24
C GLN A 750 -3.39 2.97 -3.00
N ASN A 751 -4.60 3.31 -2.52
CA ASN A 751 -5.87 2.86 -3.12
C ASN A 751 -6.78 4.01 -3.57
N GLN A 752 -6.22 5.15 -3.97
CA GLN A 752 -6.99 6.30 -4.46
C GLN A 752 -7.82 5.95 -5.71
N PRO A 753 -9.05 6.49 -5.86
CA PRO A 753 -9.97 6.08 -6.92
C PRO A 753 -9.35 6.34 -8.31
N ALA A 754 -9.45 5.40 -9.25
CA ALA A 754 -8.93 5.59 -10.61
C ALA A 754 -9.57 6.83 -11.28
N LEU A 755 -8.88 7.53 -12.18
CA LEU A 755 -9.36 8.80 -12.76
C LEU A 755 -10.76 8.69 -13.39
N GLU A 756 -11.08 7.56 -14.02
CA GLU A 756 -12.39 7.31 -14.63
C GLU A 756 -13.51 7.05 -13.61
N LYS A 757 -13.16 6.90 -12.33
CA LYS A 757 -14.06 6.73 -11.17
C LYS A 757 -14.01 7.92 -10.19
N ASP A 758 -13.04 8.81 -10.31
CA ASP A 758 -12.79 9.93 -9.39
C ASP A 758 -13.72 11.12 -9.69
N ARG A 759 -15.04 10.92 -9.51
CA ARG A 759 -16.10 11.93 -9.78
C ARG A 759 -15.79 13.29 -9.18
N TYR A 760 -15.23 13.30 -7.97
CA TYR A 760 -14.96 14.51 -7.21
C TYR A 760 -13.53 15.04 -7.38
N LYS A 761 -12.71 14.43 -8.25
CA LYS A 761 -11.30 14.80 -8.47
C LYS A 761 -10.51 14.87 -7.16
N ILE A 762 -10.65 13.87 -6.30
CA ILE A 762 -9.99 13.78 -4.99
C ILE A 762 -8.48 13.94 -5.12
N ARG A 763 -7.85 13.49 -6.23
CA ARG A 763 -6.41 13.77 -6.48
C ARG A 763 -6.04 15.25 -6.54
N GLN A 764 -6.98 16.14 -6.88
CA GLN A 764 -6.72 17.58 -6.97
C GLN A 764 -6.50 18.20 -5.58
N ALA A 765 -6.94 17.52 -4.51
CA ALA A 765 -6.66 17.94 -3.14
C ALA A 765 -5.19 17.79 -2.75
N PHE A 766 -4.43 16.89 -3.37
CA PHE A 766 -3.00 16.69 -3.06
C PHE A 766 -2.17 17.68 -3.88
N VAL A 767 -1.49 18.59 -3.20
CA VAL A 767 -0.88 19.80 -3.77
C VAL A 767 0.59 19.93 -3.39
N ALA A 768 1.35 20.71 -4.16
CA ALA A 768 2.67 21.19 -3.73
C ALA A 768 2.52 22.31 -2.67
N ALA A 769 3.54 22.50 -1.82
CA ALA A 769 3.64 23.68 -0.98
C ALA A 769 3.91 24.95 -1.82
N PRO A 770 3.61 26.16 -1.31
CA PRO A 770 3.85 27.41 -2.04
C PRO A 770 5.30 27.55 -2.53
N GLY A 771 5.48 27.80 -3.83
CA GLY A 771 6.79 27.87 -4.50
C GLY A 771 7.30 26.53 -5.06
N ASN A 772 6.81 25.39 -4.55
CA ASN A 772 7.15 24.07 -5.05
C ASN A 772 6.23 23.64 -6.19
N THR A 773 6.62 22.56 -6.88
CA THR A 773 5.84 21.84 -7.90
C THR A 773 5.95 20.34 -7.60
N LEU A 774 4.92 19.54 -7.94
CA LEU A 774 5.00 18.09 -7.89
C LEU A 774 5.57 17.54 -9.20
N ILE A 775 6.54 16.63 -9.12
CA ILE A 775 6.86 15.68 -10.19
C ILE A 775 6.08 14.41 -9.90
N VAL A 776 5.31 13.96 -10.89
CA VAL A 776 4.57 12.69 -10.86
C VAL A 776 5.07 11.86 -12.03
N ALA A 777 5.64 10.69 -11.75
CA ALA A 777 6.28 9.83 -12.74
C ALA A 777 5.84 8.37 -12.58
N ASP A 778 5.45 7.73 -13.69
CA ASP A 778 4.77 6.43 -13.73
C ASP A 778 5.35 5.52 -14.83
N TYR A 779 5.48 4.22 -14.54
CA TYR A 779 6.01 3.28 -15.52
C TYR A 779 4.97 2.83 -16.54
N GLY A 780 5.31 2.97 -17.83
CA GLY A 780 4.50 2.51 -18.95
C GLY A 780 4.35 0.99 -18.99
N GLN A 781 3.31 0.46 -18.31
CA GLN A 781 2.94 -0.97 -18.28
C GLN A 781 4.03 -1.91 -17.70
N LEU A 782 4.62 -1.53 -16.57
CA LEU A 782 5.75 -2.24 -15.91
C LEU A 782 5.59 -3.77 -15.85
N GLU A 783 4.47 -4.26 -15.33
CA GLU A 783 4.23 -5.71 -15.18
C GLU A 783 4.25 -6.47 -16.53
N LEU A 784 3.83 -5.85 -17.65
CA LEU A 784 3.87 -6.49 -18.97
C LEU A 784 5.27 -6.43 -19.61
N ARG A 785 6.07 -5.39 -19.33
CA ARG A 785 7.50 -5.33 -19.71
C ARG A 785 8.31 -6.40 -18.98
N ILE A 786 8.04 -6.56 -17.69
CA ILE A 786 8.61 -7.63 -16.86
C ILE A 786 8.21 -9.02 -17.37
N LEU A 787 6.92 -9.24 -17.69
CA LEU A 787 6.48 -10.52 -18.27
C LEU A 787 7.17 -10.82 -19.61
N ALA A 788 7.37 -9.80 -20.47
CA ALA A 788 8.07 -9.95 -21.75
C ALA A 788 9.52 -10.43 -21.56
N HIS A 789 10.24 -9.85 -20.60
CA HIS A 789 11.61 -10.24 -20.25
C HIS A 789 11.68 -11.60 -19.55
N LEU A 790 10.89 -11.84 -18.50
CA LEU A 790 10.90 -13.10 -17.74
C LEU A 790 10.56 -14.33 -18.60
N ALA A 791 9.72 -14.15 -19.63
CA ALA A 791 9.36 -15.21 -20.59
C ALA A 791 10.20 -15.22 -21.88
N ASP A 792 11.13 -14.28 -22.07
CA ASP A 792 11.86 -13.99 -23.33
C ASP A 792 10.95 -13.96 -24.58
N CYS A 793 9.73 -13.44 -24.43
CA CYS A 793 8.70 -13.53 -25.46
C CYS A 793 8.91 -12.47 -26.54
N LYS A 794 9.63 -12.85 -27.62
CA LYS A 794 10.00 -12.00 -28.77
C LYS A 794 8.86 -11.13 -29.28
N SER A 795 7.69 -11.72 -29.47
CA SER A 795 6.44 -11.02 -29.85
C SER A 795 6.08 -9.85 -28.93
N MET A 796 6.32 -9.97 -27.62
CA MET A 796 6.16 -8.87 -26.67
C MET A 796 7.37 -7.92 -26.65
N LEU A 797 8.61 -8.45 -26.69
CA LEU A 797 9.84 -7.64 -26.72
C LEU A 797 9.83 -6.66 -27.91
N ASP A 798 9.52 -7.17 -29.10
CA ASP A 798 9.55 -6.40 -30.34
C ASP A 798 8.34 -5.45 -30.45
N ALA A 799 7.18 -5.82 -29.89
CA ALA A 799 6.04 -4.93 -29.74
C ALA A 799 6.30 -3.75 -28.78
N PHE A 800 7.19 -3.90 -27.79
CA PHE A 800 7.65 -2.79 -26.94
C PHE A 800 8.75 -1.95 -27.60
N LYS A 801 9.69 -2.56 -28.33
CA LYS A 801 10.75 -1.83 -29.10
C LYS A 801 10.17 -0.98 -30.22
N ALA A 802 9.07 -1.43 -30.84
CA ALA A 802 8.38 -0.70 -31.90
C ALA A 802 7.54 0.49 -31.37
N GLY A 803 7.60 0.81 -30.08
CA GLY A 803 6.70 1.77 -29.44
C GLY A 803 5.23 1.36 -29.53
N GLY A 804 4.33 2.31 -29.31
CA GLY A 804 2.89 2.15 -29.40
C GLY A 804 2.25 1.60 -28.13
N ASP A 805 1.00 2.00 -27.89
CA ASP A 805 0.22 1.43 -26.79
C ASP A 805 0.04 -0.09 -27.01
N PHE A 806 0.67 -0.88 -26.13
CA PHE A 806 0.70 -2.34 -26.22
C PHE A 806 -0.71 -2.98 -26.26
N HIS A 807 -1.69 -2.36 -25.58
CA HIS A 807 -3.07 -2.82 -25.60
C HIS A 807 -3.76 -2.56 -26.95
N SER A 808 -3.42 -1.46 -27.64
CA SER A 808 -3.86 -1.13 -29.00
C SER A 808 -3.29 -2.10 -30.03
N ARG A 809 -1.98 -2.42 -29.93
CA ARG A 809 -1.37 -3.52 -30.71
C ARG A 809 -2.06 -4.88 -30.45
N THR A 810 -2.46 -5.14 -29.21
CA THR A 810 -3.22 -6.36 -28.88
C THR A 810 -4.63 -6.34 -29.49
N ALA A 811 -5.33 -5.20 -29.46
CA ALA A 811 -6.66 -5.04 -30.06
C ALA A 811 -6.61 -5.23 -31.60
N MET A 812 -5.57 -4.70 -32.26
CA MET A 812 -5.31 -4.91 -33.69
C MET A 812 -5.11 -6.39 -34.07
N ASN A 813 -4.56 -7.22 -33.17
CA ASN A 813 -4.49 -8.67 -33.38
C ASN A 813 -5.80 -9.42 -33.02
N MET A 814 -6.66 -8.83 -32.19
CA MET A 814 -7.95 -9.41 -31.78
C MET A 814 -9.09 -9.11 -32.76
N TYR A 815 -9.05 -7.98 -33.47
CA TYR A 815 -10.17 -7.46 -34.26
C TYR A 815 -9.74 -7.05 -35.67
N GLN A 816 -10.24 -7.77 -36.67
CA GLN A 816 -9.88 -7.57 -38.08
C GLN A 816 -10.19 -6.14 -38.59
N HIS A 817 -11.34 -5.56 -38.22
CA HIS A 817 -11.69 -4.19 -38.58
C HIS A 817 -10.77 -3.11 -37.96
N ILE A 818 -10.06 -3.42 -36.87
CA ILE A 818 -9.06 -2.53 -36.28
C ILE A 818 -7.74 -2.63 -37.04
N ARG A 819 -7.36 -3.84 -37.49
CA ARG A 819 -6.22 -4.03 -38.39
C ARG A 819 -6.41 -3.24 -39.68
N GLU A 820 -7.56 -3.40 -40.34
CA GLU A 820 -7.92 -2.66 -41.55
C GLU A 820 -7.89 -1.13 -41.33
N ALA A 821 -8.41 -0.63 -40.20
CA ALA A 821 -8.35 0.79 -39.87
C ALA A 821 -6.93 1.33 -39.58
N VAL A 822 -5.96 0.47 -39.22
CA VAL A 822 -4.54 0.86 -39.08
C VAL A 822 -3.82 0.77 -40.45
N GLU A 823 -4.12 -0.27 -41.23
CA GLU A 823 -3.52 -0.50 -42.56
C GLU A 823 -3.99 0.54 -43.60
N GLU A 824 -5.19 1.09 -43.45
CA GLU A 824 -5.72 2.22 -44.23
C GLU A 824 -5.37 3.61 -43.65
N GLU A 825 -4.45 3.68 -42.67
CA GLU A 825 -4.03 4.90 -41.97
C GLU A 825 -5.15 5.71 -41.29
N ARG A 826 -6.37 5.16 -41.16
CA ARG A 826 -7.51 5.81 -40.49
C ARG A 826 -7.29 6.03 -38.99
N VAL A 827 -6.45 5.23 -38.35
CA VAL A 827 -5.99 5.42 -36.96
C VAL A 827 -4.51 5.07 -36.78
N ILE A 828 -3.84 5.77 -35.86
CA ILE A 828 -2.42 5.51 -35.50
C ILE A 828 -2.27 4.89 -34.11
N LEU A 829 -1.19 4.12 -33.92
CA LEU A 829 -0.88 3.45 -32.64
C LEU A 829 -0.19 4.38 -31.62
N GLU A 830 0.50 5.41 -32.10
CA GLU A 830 1.26 6.37 -31.30
C GLU A 830 1.40 7.68 -32.06
N TRP A 831 1.64 8.78 -31.33
CA TRP A 831 1.93 10.09 -31.89
C TRP A 831 2.77 10.89 -30.90
N HIS A 832 3.74 11.63 -31.42
CA HIS A 832 4.55 12.57 -30.65
C HIS A 832 4.27 13.99 -31.16
N PRO A 833 3.90 14.94 -30.28
CA PRO A 833 3.69 16.33 -30.68
C PRO A 833 4.94 16.92 -31.34
N GLN A 834 4.77 17.52 -32.52
CA GLN A 834 5.82 18.31 -33.17
C GLN A 834 5.55 19.81 -33.00
N PRO A 835 6.57 20.68 -33.05
CA PRO A 835 6.38 22.13 -32.95
C PRO A 835 5.33 22.64 -33.96
N GLY A 836 4.23 23.20 -33.45
CA GLY A 836 3.11 23.67 -34.27
C GLY A 836 1.96 22.67 -34.50
N GLN A 837 2.03 21.44 -33.97
CA GLN A 837 0.91 20.48 -33.99
C GLN A 837 0.38 20.19 -32.57
N GLU A 838 -0.78 20.74 -32.23
CA GLU A 838 -1.45 20.48 -30.93
C GLU A 838 -2.18 19.13 -30.87
N LYS A 839 -2.48 18.53 -32.02
CA LYS A 839 -3.31 17.30 -32.15
C LYS A 839 -2.73 16.36 -33.21
N PRO A 840 -2.93 15.04 -33.09
CA PRO A 840 -2.49 14.08 -34.10
C PRO A 840 -3.25 14.28 -35.43
N PRO A 841 -2.62 13.95 -36.58
CA PRO A 841 -3.23 14.14 -37.90
C PRO A 841 -4.42 13.20 -38.15
N VAL A 842 -4.43 12.03 -37.53
CA VAL A 842 -5.55 11.07 -37.49
C VAL A 842 -5.71 10.56 -36.05
N PRO A 843 -6.90 10.07 -35.64
CA PRO A 843 -7.15 9.63 -34.27
C PRO A 843 -6.21 8.50 -33.84
N LEU A 844 -5.85 8.46 -32.55
CA LEU A 844 -5.16 7.30 -31.99
C LEU A 844 -6.16 6.14 -31.84
N LEU A 845 -5.73 4.92 -32.14
CA LEU A 845 -6.52 3.68 -31.98
C LEU A 845 -7.14 3.59 -30.58
N LYS A 846 -6.40 4.02 -29.56
CA LYS A 846 -6.82 4.05 -28.15
C LYS A 846 -8.09 4.87 -27.90
N ASP A 847 -8.31 5.90 -28.71
CA ASP A 847 -9.39 6.88 -28.58
C ASP A 847 -10.58 6.48 -29.49
N ALA A 848 -10.30 6.05 -30.72
CA ALA A 848 -11.32 5.60 -31.68
C ALA A 848 -11.95 4.24 -31.31
N PHE A 849 -11.14 3.26 -30.90
CA PHE A 849 -11.57 1.89 -30.55
C PHE A 849 -11.40 1.62 -29.04
N GLY A 850 -11.82 2.58 -28.22
CA GLY A 850 -11.62 2.57 -26.77
C GLY A 850 -12.35 1.43 -26.03
N ALA A 851 -13.38 0.79 -26.60
CA ALA A 851 -14.02 -0.38 -26.00
C ALA A 851 -13.21 -1.67 -26.23
N GLU A 852 -12.70 -1.85 -27.45
CA GLU A 852 -11.92 -2.98 -27.91
C GLU A 852 -10.53 -2.96 -27.27
N ARG A 853 -9.91 -1.78 -27.17
CA ARG A 853 -8.70 -1.57 -26.36
C ARG A 853 -8.94 -1.92 -24.89
N ARG A 854 -10.09 -1.62 -24.30
CA ARG A 854 -10.41 -2.02 -22.91
C ARG A 854 -10.51 -3.54 -22.76
N LYS A 855 -11.13 -4.25 -23.73
CA LYS A 855 -11.11 -5.72 -23.77
C LYS A 855 -9.68 -6.27 -23.91
N ALA A 856 -8.86 -5.70 -24.79
CA ALA A 856 -7.47 -6.10 -25.01
C ALA A 856 -6.53 -5.78 -23.82
N LYS A 857 -6.74 -4.66 -23.12
CA LYS A 857 -6.09 -4.34 -21.84
C LYS A 857 -6.45 -5.41 -20.79
N MET A 858 -7.74 -5.72 -20.67
CA MET A 858 -8.24 -6.74 -19.75
C MET A 858 -7.68 -8.14 -20.08
N LEU A 859 -7.50 -8.49 -21.36
CA LEU A 859 -6.86 -9.75 -21.78
C LEU A 859 -5.44 -9.87 -21.25
N ASN A 860 -4.61 -8.87 -21.51
CA ASN A 860 -3.18 -8.87 -21.17
C ASN A 860 -2.97 -9.02 -19.65
N PHE A 861 -3.69 -8.25 -18.82
CA PHE A 861 -3.62 -8.40 -17.37
C PHE A 861 -4.24 -9.71 -16.88
N SER A 862 -5.34 -10.19 -17.50
CA SER A 862 -5.93 -11.49 -17.17
C SER A 862 -4.93 -12.65 -17.38
N ILE A 863 -4.12 -12.58 -18.43
CA ILE A 863 -3.09 -13.58 -18.74
C ILE A 863 -1.89 -13.46 -17.79
N ALA A 864 -1.41 -12.25 -17.50
CA ALA A 864 -0.37 -12.01 -16.50
C ALA A 864 -0.75 -12.54 -15.10
N TYR A 865 -2.05 -12.65 -14.80
CA TYR A 865 -2.57 -13.17 -13.53
C TYR A 865 -3.13 -14.61 -13.61
N GLY A 866 -2.92 -15.33 -14.71
CA GLY A 866 -3.34 -16.73 -14.86
C GLY A 866 -4.86 -16.95 -14.79
N LYS A 867 -5.66 -15.97 -15.21
CA LYS A 867 -7.13 -16.04 -15.18
C LYS A 867 -7.68 -17.05 -16.19
N THR A 868 -8.70 -17.79 -15.80
CA THR A 868 -9.30 -18.85 -16.64
C THR A 868 -10.23 -18.29 -17.71
N ALA A 869 -10.43 -19.04 -18.80
CA ALA A 869 -11.36 -18.68 -19.87
C ALA A 869 -12.81 -18.47 -19.38
N HIS A 870 -13.25 -19.20 -18.34
CA HIS A 870 -14.56 -18.96 -17.70
C HIS A 870 -14.62 -17.60 -16.99
N GLY A 871 -13.53 -17.19 -16.33
CA GLY A 871 -13.41 -15.86 -15.75
C GLY A 871 -13.42 -14.76 -16.81
N LEU A 872 -12.69 -14.96 -17.92
CA LEU A 872 -12.63 -14.01 -19.03
C LEU A 872 -14.00 -13.87 -19.74
N ALA A 873 -14.68 -14.99 -20.01
CA ALA A 873 -16.01 -14.99 -20.62
C ALA A 873 -17.03 -14.18 -19.81
N ARG A 874 -17.02 -14.36 -18.48
CA ARG A 874 -17.87 -13.58 -17.55
C ARG A 874 -17.57 -12.09 -17.61
N ASP A 875 -16.29 -11.72 -17.51
CA ASP A 875 -15.84 -10.33 -17.51
C ASP A 875 -16.23 -9.59 -18.80
N TRP A 876 -16.12 -10.26 -19.97
CA TRP A 876 -16.47 -9.70 -21.27
C TRP A 876 -17.96 -9.80 -21.62
N LYS A 877 -18.76 -10.55 -20.84
CA LYS A 877 -20.14 -10.94 -21.15
C LYS A 877 -20.27 -11.71 -22.49
N VAL A 878 -19.34 -12.62 -22.77
CA VAL A 878 -19.26 -13.43 -24.00
C VAL A 878 -19.37 -14.94 -23.73
N SER A 879 -19.44 -15.75 -24.79
CA SER A 879 -19.46 -17.21 -24.65
C SER A 879 -18.11 -17.77 -24.15
N VAL A 880 -18.16 -18.88 -23.38
CA VAL A 880 -16.94 -19.58 -22.92
C VAL A 880 -16.13 -20.14 -24.09
N LYS A 881 -16.76 -20.42 -25.24
CA LYS A 881 -16.07 -20.83 -26.48
C LYS A 881 -15.24 -19.66 -27.03
N GLU A 882 -15.87 -18.53 -27.28
CA GLU A 882 -15.24 -17.31 -27.78
C GLU A 882 -14.05 -16.88 -26.92
N ALA A 883 -14.22 -16.84 -25.59
CA ALA A 883 -13.11 -16.53 -24.67
C ALA A 883 -11.94 -17.54 -24.73
N LYS A 884 -12.21 -18.83 -24.99
CA LYS A 884 -11.16 -19.84 -25.24
C LYS A 884 -10.47 -19.62 -26.58
N ASP A 885 -11.22 -19.30 -27.62
CA ASP A 885 -10.70 -19.10 -28.98
C ASP A 885 -9.84 -17.81 -29.04
N THR A 886 -10.24 -16.72 -28.37
CA THR A 886 -9.41 -15.51 -28.23
C THR A 886 -8.14 -15.76 -27.41
N LEU A 887 -8.21 -16.54 -26.32
CA LEU A 887 -7.02 -16.94 -25.56
C LEU A 887 -6.06 -17.79 -26.41
N LYS A 888 -6.59 -18.72 -27.20
CA LYS A 888 -5.80 -19.55 -28.13
C LYS A 888 -5.07 -18.70 -29.17
N LEU A 889 -5.71 -17.67 -29.71
CA LEU A 889 -5.11 -16.69 -30.63
C LEU A 889 -4.04 -15.82 -29.94
N TRP A 890 -4.26 -15.40 -28.69
CA TRP A 890 -3.23 -14.64 -27.95
C TRP A 890 -1.96 -15.46 -27.72
N TYR A 891 -2.11 -16.75 -27.38
CA TYR A 891 -0.99 -17.67 -27.14
C TYR A 891 -0.35 -18.23 -28.42
N SER A 892 -1.01 -18.23 -29.59
CA SER A 892 -0.35 -18.63 -30.85
C SER A 892 0.83 -17.73 -31.20
N ASP A 893 0.71 -16.45 -30.86
CA ASP A 893 1.71 -15.41 -31.12
C ASP A 893 2.73 -15.29 -29.97
N ARG A 894 2.49 -15.93 -28.83
CA ARG A 894 3.20 -15.72 -27.54
C ARG A 894 3.40 -17.03 -26.78
N LYS A 895 3.92 -18.04 -27.48
CA LYS A 895 4.09 -19.42 -26.98
C LYS A 895 5.06 -19.49 -25.80
N GLU A 896 6.02 -18.58 -25.76
CA GLU A 896 7.03 -18.47 -24.72
C GLU A 896 6.41 -18.10 -23.36
N VAL A 897 5.39 -17.23 -23.35
CA VAL A 897 4.62 -16.88 -22.13
C VAL A 897 3.92 -18.12 -21.57
N LEU A 898 3.31 -18.95 -22.43
CA LEU A 898 2.64 -20.17 -21.99
C LEU A 898 3.64 -21.19 -21.42
N ALA A 899 4.80 -21.38 -22.08
CA ALA A 899 5.86 -22.24 -21.59
C ALA A 899 6.43 -21.76 -20.24
N TRP A 900 6.65 -20.44 -20.11
CA TRP A 900 7.08 -19.82 -18.86
C TRP A 900 6.06 -20.01 -17.74
N GLN A 901 4.77 -19.84 -18.01
CA GLN A 901 3.70 -20.05 -17.02
C GLN A 901 3.66 -21.50 -16.51
N MET A 902 3.83 -22.50 -17.39
CA MET A 902 3.88 -23.90 -16.96
C MET A 902 5.11 -24.16 -16.08
N LYS A 903 6.28 -23.62 -16.47
CA LYS A 903 7.51 -23.69 -15.65
C LYS A 903 7.35 -23.07 -14.26
N GLN A 904 6.57 -21.99 -14.09
CA GLN A 904 6.28 -21.46 -12.75
C GLN A 904 5.38 -22.38 -11.92
N LYS A 905 4.42 -23.08 -12.54
CA LYS A 905 3.58 -24.07 -11.85
C LYS A 905 4.38 -25.30 -11.43
N GLU A 906 5.22 -25.81 -12.33
CA GLU A 906 6.17 -26.92 -12.07
C GLU A 906 7.08 -26.56 -10.89
N LEU A 907 7.70 -25.38 -10.92
CA LEU A 907 8.56 -24.88 -9.83
C LEU A 907 7.81 -24.76 -8.49
N ALA A 908 6.57 -24.27 -8.51
CA ALA A 908 5.71 -24.19 -7.32
C ALA A 908 5.23 -25.57 -6.81
N GLN A 909 5.16 -26.58 -7.67
CA GLN A 909 4.84 -27.96 -7.30
C GLN A 909 6.05 -28.70 -6.73
N GLU A 910 7.22 -28.54 -7.35
CA GLU A 910 8.48 -29.21 -6.95
C GLU A 910 9.09 -28.60 -5.68
N LYS A 911 9.25 -27.27 -5.65
CA LYS A 911 10.00 -26.56 -4.60
C LYS A 911 9.12 -25.86 -3.57
N CYS A 912 7.80 -25.80 -3.82
CA CYS A 912 6.85 -25.02 -3.02
C CYS A 912 7.19 -23.52 -2.93
N GLU A 913 8.00 -22.97 -3.86
CA GLU A 913 8.33 -21.55 -3.93
C GLU A 913 8.67 -21.10 -5.36
N VAL A 914 8.45 -19.81 -5.65
CA VAL A 914 8.85 -19.13 -6.90
C VAL A 914 9.62 -17.86 -6.58
N TYR A 915 10.33 -17.27 -7.55
CA TYR A 915 11.27 -16.17 -7.33
C TYR A 915 10.96 -14.94 -8.20
N THR A 916 11.31 -13.75 -7.71
CA THR A 916 11.35 -12.50 -8.51
C THR A 916 12.66 -12.40 -9.29
N LEU A 917 12.78 -11.38 -10.15
CA LEU A 917 13.98 -11.02 -10.91
C LEU A 917 15.22 -10.86 -10.01
N LEU A 918 15.06 -10.23 -8.83
CA LEU A 918 16.13 -10.09 -7.85
C LEU A 918 16.22 -11.26 -6.86
N GLY A 919 15.56 -12.39 -7.14
CA GLY A 919 15.67 -13.62 -6.36
C GLY A 919 14.83 -13.70 -5.08
N ARG A 920 13.95 -12.72 -4.79
CA ARG A 920 13.07 -12.81 -3.61
C ARG A 920 12.07 -13.95 -3.79
N SER A 921 11.99 -14.84 -2.80
CA SER A 921 11.10 -16.01 -2.83
C SER A 921 9.67 -15.69 -2.35
N ARG A 922 8.66 -16.17 -3.08
CA ARG A 922 7.28 -16.36 -2.59
C ARG A 922 7.06 -17.85 -2.30
N ARG A 923 6.66 -18.18 -1.06
CA ARG A 923 6.47 -19.56 -0.58
C ARG A 923 5.01 -19.99 -0.58
N PHE A 924 4.78 -21.29 -0.73
CA PHE A 924 3.46 -21.92 -0.80
C PHE A 924 3.37 -23.17 0.09
N PRO A 925 2.16 -23.56 0.55
CA PRO A 925 1.93 -24.88 1.13
C PRO A 925 2.16 -26.00 0.09
N ASN A 926 2.59 -27.18 0.56
CA ASN A 926 2.80 -28.35 -0.31
C ASN A 926 1.49 -28.74 -1.03
N MET A 927 1.53 -28.73 -2.37
CA MET A 927 0.38 -29.00 -3.23
C MET A 927 -0.23 -30.41 -3.07
N ALA A 928 0.54 -31.40 -2.60
CA ALA A 928 0.06 -32.77 -2.40
C ALA A 928 -1.20 -32.81 -1.52
N TYR A 929 -1.17 -32.06 -0.40
CA TYR A 929 -2.26 -31.96 0.57
C TYR A 929 -3.26 -30.83 0.29
N ALA A 930 -3.05 -30.05 -0.78
CA ALA A 930 -3.93 -28.93 -1.14
C ALA A 930 -5.20 -29.41 -1.86
N THR A 931 -6.35 -28.86 -1.49
CA THR A 931 -7.62 -29.05 -2.21
C THR A 931 -7.55 -28.45 -3.63
N SER A 932 -8.46 -28.86 -4.53
CA SER A 932 -8.51 -28.34 -5.91
C SER A 932 -8.57 -26.80 -5.97
N GLY A 933 -9.37 -26.16 -5.11
CA GLY A 933 -9.44 -24.69 -5.01
C GLY A 933 -8.12 -24.06 -4.54
N GLN A 934 -7.43 -24.69 -3.59
CA GLN A 934 -6.12 -24.23 -3.12
C GLN A 934 -5.03 -24.42 -4.19
N ARG A 935 -4.99 -25.56 -4.89
CA ARG A 935 -4.06 -25.80 -6.01
C ARG A 935 -4.22 -24.73 -7.09
N GLY A 936 -5.45 -24.49 -7.54
CA GLY A 936 -5.73 -23.44 -8.52
C GLY A 936 -5.38 -22.03 -8.02
N HIS A 937 -5.47 -21.75 -6.72
CA HIS A 937 -4.98 -20.49 -6.14
C HIS A 937 -3.44 -20.41 -6.17
N ILE A 938 -2.74 -21.47 -5.75
CA ILE A 938 -1.27 -21.52 -5.75
C ILE A 938 -0.73 -21.40 -7.18
N GLU A 939 -1.33 -22.08 -8.18
CA GLU A 939 -0.94 -21.94 -9.58
C GLU A 939 -1.05 -20.50 -10.11
N ARG A 940 -2.10 -19.76 -9.73
CA ARG A 940 -2.24 -18.35 -10.12
C ARG A 940 -1.24 -17.47 -9.38
N ALA A 941 -1.00 -17.72 -8.09
CA ALA A 941 -0.02 -16.99 -7.31
C ALA A 941 1.42 -17.27 -7.77
N ALA A 942 1.72 -18.47 -8.26
CA ALA A 942 3.00 -18.86 -8.84
C ALA A 942 3.31 -18.11 -10.15
N ILE A 943 2.28 -17.83 -10.96
CA ILE A 943 2.39 -17.00 -12.18
C ILE A 943 2.47 -15.51 -11.83
N ASN A 944 1.63 -15.03 -10.92
CA ASN A 944 1.52 -13.60 -10.57
C ASN A 944 2.74 -13.09 -9.78
N ALA A 945 3.20 -13.83 -8.76
CA ALA A 945 4.18 -13.32 -7.80
C ALA A 945 5.56 -12.99 -8.40
N PRO A 946 6.12 -13.75 -9.37
CA PRO A 946 7.32 -13.34 -10.10
C PRO A 946 7.14 -12.00 -10.82
N VAL A 947 6.00 -11.76 -11.46
CA VAL A 947 5.73 -10.52 -12.21
C VAL A 947 5.55 -9.34 -11.26
N GLN A 948 4.58 -9.42 -10.34
CA GLN A 948 4.27 -8.32 -9.41
C GLN A 948 5.38 -8.06 -8.39
N GLY A 949 6.08 -9.11 -7.97
CA GLY A 949 7.23 -8.99 -7.08
C GLY A 949 8.42 -8.34 -7.77
N SER A 950 8.68 -8.65 -9.05
CA SER A 950 9.71 -7.94 -9.83
C SER A 950 9.31 -6.49 -10.13
N ALA A 951 8.01 -6.18 -10.24
CA ALA A 951 7.55 -4.79 -10.38
C ALA A 951 7.83 -3.99 -9.10
N ALA A 952 7.58 -4.58 -7.93
CA ALA A 952 7.99 -4.02 -6.65
C ALA A 952 9.51 -3.87 -6.52
N ASP A 953 10.29 -4.84 -7.05
CA ASP A 953 11.75 -4.77 -7.07
C ASP A 953 12.26 -3.60 -7.92
N VAL A 954 11.70 -3.41 -9.13
CA VAL A 954 12.03 -2.28 -10.01
C VAL A 954 11.69 -0.95 -9.36
N ALA A 955 10.49 -0.81 -8.78
CA ALA A 955 10.08 0.43 -8.10
C ALA A 955 10.96 0.73 -6.87
N MET A 956 11.29 -0.28 -6.06
CA MET A 956 12.24 -0.18 -4.96
C MET A 956 13.62 0.32 -5.44
N CYS A 957 14.14 -0.25 -6.51
CA CYS A 957 15.43 0.16 -7.08
C CYS A 957 15.40 1.60 -7.61
N ALA A 958 14.33 2.00 -8.29
CA ALA A 958 14.14 3.37 -8.76
C ALA A 958 14.12 4.40 -7.60
N MET A 959 13.41 4.09 -6.51
CA MET A 959 13.37 4.93 -5.31
C MET A 959 14.75 5.03 -4.62
N LEU A 960 15.53 3.94 -4.65
CA LEU A 960 16.92 3.94 -4.17
C LEU A 960 17.82 4.82 -5.04
N GLU A 961 17.73 4.75 -6.37
CA GLU A 961 18.51 5.62 -7.27
C GLU A 961 18.12 7.10 -7.12
N ILE A 962 16.82 7.40 -6.89
CA ILE A 962 16.33 8.74 -6.57
C ILE A 962 16.93 9.27 -5.26
N ASP A 963 16.94 8.48 -4.16
CA ASP A 963 17.59 8.91 -2.91
C ASP A 963 19.13 8.92 -2.98
N ARG A 964 19.74 8.12 -3.86
CA ARG A 964 21.19 8.16 -4.10
C ARG A 964 21.63 9.39 -4.90
N ASN A 965 20.72 10.00 -5.68
CA ASN A 965 21.03 11.13 -6.53
C ASN A 965 21.32 12.41 -5.71
N THR A 966 22.58 12.84 -5.67
CA THR A 966 22.97 14.07 -4.95
C THR A 966 22.40 15.32 -5.58
N HIS A 967 22.28 15.37 -6.91
CA HIS A 967 21.84 16.56 -7.62
C HIS A 967 20.35 16.86 -7.38
N LEU A 968 19.47 15.86 -7.29
CA LEU A 968 18.09 16.06 -6.85
C LEU A 968 18.03 16.66 -5.43
N LYS A 969 18.91 16.24 -4.52
CA LYS A 969 18.99 16.76 -3.15
C LYS A 969 19.53 18.19 -3.09
N GLU A 970 20.56 18.50 -3.89
CA GLU A 970 21.08 19.86 -4.06
C GLU A 970 20.03 20.82 -4.64
N LEU A 971 19.19 20.33 -5.56
CA LEU A 971 18.06 21.07 -6.13
C LEU A 971 16.83 21.14 -5.20
N GLY A 972 16.87 20.55 -4.00
CA GLY A 972 15.80 20.60 -3.00
C GLY A 972 14.64 19.62 -3.21
N TRP A 973 14.79 18.60 -4.04
CA TRP A 973 13.71 17.65 -4.35
C TRP A 973 13.62 16.49 -3.34
N THR A 974 12.41 16.26 -2.85
CA THR A 974 12.09 15.23 -1.84
C THR A 974 11.09 14.23 -2.39
N LEU A 975 11.38 12.93 -2.24
CA LEU A 975 10.45 11.84 -2.56
C LEU A 975 9.37 11.76 -1.46
N LEU A 976 8.10 11.95 -1.84
CA LEU A 976 6.99 11.99 -0.90
C LEU A 976 6.23 10.67 -0.82
N LEU A 977 5.91 10.08 -1.97
CA LEU A 977 4.97 8.97 -2.05
C LEU A 977 5.30 8.03 -3.21
N GLN A 978 4.92 6.76 -3.03
CA GLN A 978 4.89 5.73 -4.06
C GLN A 978 3.45 5.20 -4.12
N VAL A 979 2.89 5.04 -5.32
CA VAL A 979 1.53 4.53 -5.55
C VAL A 979 1.52 3.60 -6.76
N HIS A 980 1.11 2.34 -6.62
CA HIS A 980 1.15 1.33 -7.70
C HIS A 980 2.55 1.19 -8.34
N ASP A 981 2.77 1.74 -9.54
CA ASP A 981 4.05 1.77 -10.28
C ASP A 981 4.61 3.20 -10.43
N GLU A 982 4.02 4.16 -9.72
CA GLU A 982 4.33 5.60 -9.74
C GLU A 982 5.10 6.06 -8.49
N VAL A 983 5.88 7.13 -8.66
CA VAL A 983 6.50 7.93 -7.60
C VAL A 983 6.10 9.40 -7.72
N ILE A 984 5.97 10.07 -6.57
CA ILE A 984 5.66 11.49 -6.47
C ILE A 984 6.75 12.19 -5.65
N LEU A 985 7.35 13.23 -6.23
CA LEU A 985 8.33 14.09 -5.60
C LEU A 985 7.82 15.53 -5.54
N GLU A 986 8.34 16.30 -4.60
CA GLU A 986 8.09 17.75 -4.47
C GLU A 986 9.41 18.50 -4.33
N GLY A 987 9.51 19.67 -4.96
CA GLY A 987 10.66 20.56 -4.87
C GLY A 987 10.44 21.89 -5.61
N PRO A 988 11.44 22.79 -5.62
CA PRO A 988 11.31 24.15 -6.13
C PRO A 988 10.90 24.21 -7.61
N SER A 989 9.88 25.03 -7.92
CA SER A 989 9.32 25.09 -9.29
C SER A 989 10.34 25.49 -10.36
N GLU A 990 11.34 26.30 -10.00
CA GLU A 990 12.41 26.77 -10.90
C GLU A 990 13.29 25.62 -11.44
N SER A 991 13.43 24.52 -10.70
CA SER A 991 14.26 23.37 -11.08
C SER A 991 13.45 22.17 -11.60
N ALA A 992 12.13 22.29 -11.70
CA ALA A 992 11.22 21.16 -11.95
C ALA A 992 11.49 20.40 -13.26
N GLU A 993 11.74 21.09 -14.38
CA GLU A 993 12.03 20.43 -15.67
C GLU A 993 13.36 19.65 -15.65
N LEU A 994 14.38 20.20 -14.97
CA LEU A 994 15.67 19.53 -14.77
C LEU A 994 15.51 18.32 -13.86
N ALA A 995 14.87 18.49 -12.70
CA ALA A 995 14.61 17.40 -11.76
C ALA A 995 13.76 16.28 -12.39
N LYS A 996 12.75 16.62 -13.21
CA LYS A 996 11.95 15.64 -13.98
C LYS A 996 12.82 14.79 -14.90
N SER A 997 13.76 15.40 -15.62
CA SER A 997 14.67 14.65 -16.50
C SER A 997 15.54 13.64 -15.73
N ILE A 998 15.98 14.02 -14.53
CA ILE A 998 16.78 13.17 -13.64
C ILE A 998 15.93 12.03 -13.05
N VAL A 999 14.69 12.30 -12.63
CA VAL A 999 13.74 11.29 -12.14
C VAL A 999 13.44 10.26 -13.25
N VAL A 1000 13.22 10.72 -14.48
CA VAL A 1000 13.03 9.84 -15.65
C VAL A 1000 14.27 8.98 -15.92
N GLU A 1001 15.49 9.51 -15.77
CA GLU A 1001 16.72 8.72 -15.89
C GLU A 1001 16.85 7.68 -14.76
N CYS A 1002 16.68 8.07 -13.49
CA CYS A 1002 16.72 7.15 -12.35
C CYS A 1002 15.67 6.03 -12.45
N MET A 1003 14.45 6.34 -12.93
CA MET A 1003 13.40 5.33 -13.13
C MET A 1003 13.66 4.44 -14.35
N SER A 1004 14.10 5.00 -15.48
CA SER A 1004 14.37 4.20 -16.70
C SER A 1004 15.62 3.33 -16.58
N LYS A 1005 16.54 3.67 -15.65
CA LYS A 1005 17.80 2.95 -15.38
C LYS A 1005 17.98 2.62 -13.89
N PRO A 1006 17.06 1.89 -13.25
CA PRO A 1006 16.96 1.81 -11.79
C PRO A 1006 18.03 0.90 -11.14
N PHE A 1007 18.85 0.20 -11.92
CA PHE A 1007 19.88 -0.70 -11.42
C PHE A 1007 21.26 -0.04 -11.53
N TYR A 1008 21.60 0.84 -10.59
CA TYR A 1008 22.88 1.59 -10.56
C TYR A 1008 23.15 2.36 -11.87
N GLY A 1009 22.18 3.15 -12.32
CA GLY A 1009 22.23 3.84 -13.62
C GLY A 1009 22.17 2.92 -14.84
N THR A 1010 21.71 1.67 -14.71
CA THR A 1010 21.49 0.74 -15.83
C THR A 1010 20.08 0.15 -15.86
N ASN A 1011 19.66 -0.32 -17.04
CA ASN A 1011 18.50 -1.21 -17.21
C ASN A 1011 19.01 -2.63 -17.53
N ILE A 1012 18.49 -3.64 -16.83
CA ILE A 1012 18.87 -5.05 -17.00
C ILE A 1012 17.85 -5.86 -17.80
N LEU A 1013 16.69 -5.27 -18.11
CA LEU A 1013 15.61 -5.95 -18.83
C LEU A 1013 15.88 -5.97 -20.34
N ASN A 1014 15.35 -6.99 -21.04
CA ASN A 1014 15.39 -7.09 -22.50
C ASN A 1014 14.45 -6.08 -23.22
N VAL A 1015 13.89 -5.12 -22.47
CA VAL A 1015 12.97 -4.06 -22.91
C VAL A 1015 13.26 -2.77 -22.14
N ASP A 1016 13.11 -1.62 -22.80
CA ASP A 1016 13.28 -0.32 -22.14
C ASP A 1016 12.18 -0.06 -21.12
N LEU A 1017 12.56 0.48 -19.96
CA LEU A 1017 11.63 0.96 -18.94
C LEU A 1017 11.13 2.36 -19.32
N ALA A 1018 10.04 2.41 -20.09
CA ALA A 1018 9.37 3.65 -20.42
C ALA A 1018 8.73 4.29 -19.18
N VAL A 1019 8.95 5.58 -19.00
CA VAL A 1019 8.45 6.40 -17.88
C VAL A 1019 7.73 7.61 -18.49
N ASP A 1020 6.46 7.82 -18.13
CA ASP A 1020 5.79 9.10 -18.37
C ASP A 1020 5.94 9.96 -17.10
N ALA A 1021 6.22 11.25 -17.25
CA ALA A 1021 6.46 12.15 -16.13
C ALA A 1021 5.98 13.57 -16.41
N LYS A 1022 5.26 14.15 -15.46
CA LYS A 1022 4.69 15.50 -15.57
C LYS A 1022 4.98 16.33 -14.33
N CYS A 1023 5.09 17.64 -14.54
CA CYS A 1023 5.21 18.64 -13.48
C CYS A 1023 3.87 19.38 -13.34
N ALA A 1024 3.29 19.41 -12.14
CA ALA A 1024 2.09 20.23 -11.89
C ALA A 1024 1.95 20.62 -10.40
N GLN A 1025 1.06 21.58 -10.14
CA GLN A 1025 0.77 22.07 -8.79
C GLN A 1025 -0.10 21.12 -7.94
N ASN A 1026 -0.76 20.12 -8.56
CA ASN A 1026 -1.55 19.10 -7.88
C ASN A 1026 -1.51 17.76 -8.63
N TRP A 1027 -1.74 16.66 -7.91
CA TRP A 1027 -1.60 15.30 -8.45
C TRP A 1027 -2.62 14.97 -9.55
N TYR A 1028 -3.83 15.55 -9.54
CA TYR A 1028 -4.81 15.35 -10.62
C TYR A 1028 -4.35 15.99 -11.93
N ALA A 1029 -3.80 17.20 -11.89
CA ALA A 1029 -3.27 17.88 -13.08
C ALA A 1029 -1.98 17.23 -13.62
N ALA A 1030 -1.30 16.42 -12.80
CA ALA A 1030 -0.08 15.69 -13.19
C ALA A 1030 -0.34 14.27 -13.73
N LYS A 1031 -1.60 13.81 -13.81
CA LYS A 1031 -1.98 12.52 -14.44
C LYS A 1031 -2.72 12.73 -15.75
#